data_AF-A0A087TRP8-F1
#
_entry.id   AF-A0A087TRP8-F1
#
_cell.length_a   1.000
_cell.length_b   1.000
_cell.length_c   1.000
_cell.angle_alpha   90.00
_cell.angle_beta   90.00
_cell.angle_gamma   90.00
#
_symmetry.space_group_name_H-M   'P 1'
#
loop_
_entity.id
_entity.type
_entity.pdbx_description
1 polymer ?
#
loop_
_entity_poly.entity_id
_entity_poly.type
_entity_poly.pdbx_seq_one_letter_code
_entity_poly.pdbx_strand_id
1 'polypeptide(L)'
;MEIEIIEPQRAPLEFPVDLNGAPLEVLEVVQAIKKVAERVLYHWEVFPIVLPPPLTVITTENDGNKKCKPLVVRDLFVAPTFEELNIVSLDAKGDPQPLSEKQLLSIRESGDFEVESMNFAGQVHKWHLSQLLQKGIQNIHDTLLRDLALSIHLIVVTAQNRLLSDFFSVSQSVRAFIHGLAILLDAFIGIPSLSAKNLDVRIQEERSKYLVAELTVRPSFEDDIDNLCQFVKHQIRKQTMEKYCFENEKPPPVPYLFQTPKGHDIDLRLFNKEIIRKALPVIASILEKESRGWFLPFREKVITELKTKKLSEEELERQANILVLDEYTKRVFAAILAHPQIQELGPGIGTLLIEQAQSVILMHRAVENMHRRLKQTLSQLKHSLEELNPVLSWIQPWVEEKLKIAEEEFILDHRWDAHEEALALCRQSHLEQTSYFLQRDLTFMREREPVLKQELSRVRNPNRSFHWRTQIWFPHHWNVRKVFQGESEIVPTVISRTSSSLAQPRSDPNQPVYLVEKQRLHTTTTRSTFWRWINYCYRTYSWLWNAMFIFGVVIPWCSPVSLRALFCIRPFIPDLEVNQIDGTLYPRKSSITHTLCSRLILLWRHISKSRTEFESRPDTGFIGKGFSRHLNRIWNYLVKGALGTLLIALFFPIICLSISFLSICIAVFAPLWVPCTTLLFHLSMIFVYDFDSPGLPRNKVCIIMEALLWHICLQGILQPSLAVVVAFFICPVASLIVFLASALRCICRIIWDVAMYHILIKRRGRVPSSDSWLVKRVSGPGLSNDHYFQIRPEQALAAFEAKLETEELNAFKEEVERIILLPQQMFREFVAQCFHPFSATLCKEGVYKEVEKEAQDLLAALRDQVDRRKKELQTGLSVSVRSKVKLSSSDL
;
A
#
# COMPACT_ATOMS: atom_id res chain seq x y z
N MET A 1 -56.90 50.04 5.89
CA MET A 1 -56.79 51.50 5.91
C MET A 1 -56.27 51.90 4.55
N GLU A 2 -57.10 52.50 3.71
CA GLU A 2 -56.64 53.12 2.47
C GLU A 2 -55.76 54.31 2.88
N ILE A 3 -54.44 54.16 2.75
CA ILE A 3 -53.50 55.26 2.98
C ILE A 3 -53.70 56.19 1.79
N GLU A 4 -54.19 57.42 2.03
CA GLU A 4 -54.19 58.47 1.00
C GLU A 4 -52.75 58.63 0.50
N ILE A 5 -52.51 58.19 -0.74
CA ILE A 5 -51.24 58.36 -1.41
C ILE A 5 -51.14 59.85 -1.74
N ILE A 6 -50.45 60.62 -0.89
CA ILE A 6 -50.12 62.01 -1.19
C ILE A 6 -49.07 61.96 -2.30
N GLU A 7 -49.45 62.30 -3.52
CA GLU A 7 -48.51 62.38 -4.64
C GLU A 7 -47.59 63.61 -4.49
N PRO A 8 -46.32 63.52 -4.91
CA PRO A 8 -45.38 64.63 -4.79
C PRO A 8 -45.79 65.81 -5.67
N GLN A 9 -45.84 67.01 -5.08
CA GLN A 9 -46.26 68.24 -5.76
C GLN A 9 -45.05 68.96 -6.37
N ARG A 10 -45.21 69.43 -7.61
CA ARG A 10 -44.15 70.10 -8.40
C ARG A 10 -44.50 71.57 -8.57
N ALA A 11 -43.57 72.46 -8.25
CA ALA A 11 -43.68 73.88 -8.54
C ALA A 11 -42.67 74.29 -9.63
N PRO A 12 -43.07 75.14 -10.60
CA PRO A 12 -42.16 75.62 -11.64
C PRO A 12 -41.02 76.45 -11.04
N LEU A 13 -39.83 76.36 -11.63
CA LEU A 13 -38.70 77.20 -11.24
C LEU A 13 -38.83 78.59 -11.84
N GLU A 14 -38.61 79.65 -11.06
CA GLU A 14 -38.59 81.03 -11.55
C GLU A 14 -37.15 81.49 -11.82
N PHE A 15 -36.91 82.11 -12.98
CA PHE A 15 -35.57 82.59 -13.36
C PHE A 15 -35.51 84.13 -13.37
N PRO A 16 -34.79 84.76 -12.43
CA PRO A 16 -34.54 86.19 -12.48
C PRO A 16 -33.50 86.49 -13.57
N VAL A 17 -33.93 87.06 -14.70
CA VAL A 17 -33.06 87.46 -15.81
C VAL A 17 -33.05 88.98 -15.91
N ASP A 18 -31.88 89.60 -15.72
CA ASP A 18 -31.68 91.03 -15.95
C ASP A 18 -31.27 91.26 -17.41
N LEU A 19 -32.09 92.01 -18.16
CA LEU A 19 -31.91 92.25 -19.60
C LEU A 19 -31.59 93.72 -19.92
N ASN A 20 -31.17 94.50 -18.92
CA ASN A 20 -30.86 95.92 -19.10
C ASN A 20 -29.73 96.13 -20.14
N GLY A 21 -30.07 96.75 -21.27
CA GLY A 21 -29.13 97.11 -22.35
C GLY A 21 -28.98 96.09 -23.50
N ALA A 22 -29.78 95.02 -23.53
CA ALA A 22 -29.70 94.00 -24.59
C ALA A 22 -30.41 94.43 -25.91
N PRO A 23 -29.89 94.04 -27.09
CA PRO A 23 -30.56 94.21 -28.38
C PRO A 23 -31.94 93.54 -28.41
N LEU A 24 -32.92 94.12 -29.12
CA LEU A 24 -34.31 93.63 -29.17
C LEU A 24 -34.42 92.15 -29.55
N GLU A 25 -33.58 91.69 -30.49
CA GLU A 25 -33.54 90.31 -30.98
C GLU A 25 -33.12 89.31 -29.89
N VAL A 26 -32.19 89.68 -29.01
CA VAL A 26 -31.73 88.84 -27.90
C VAL A 26 -32.80 88.77 -26.80
N LEU A 27 -33.51 89.88 -26.60
CA LEU A 27 -34.55 90.02 -25.59
C LEU A 27 -35.72 89.05 -25.86
N GLU A 28 -36.15 88.93 -27.11
CA GLU A 28 -37.20 87.98 -27.51
C GLU A 28 -36.77 86.52 -27.33
N VAL A 29 -35.53 86.17 -27.71
CA VAL A 29 -35.02 84.79 -27.60
C VAL A 29 -34.85 84.38 -26.14
N VAL A 30 -34.27 85.24 -25.29
CA VAL A 30 -34.08 84.93 -23.87
C VAL A 30 -35.41 84.84 -23.14
N GLN A 31 -36.40 85.68 -23.47
CA GLN A 31 -37.75 85.55 -22.92
C GLN A 31 -38.46 84.27 -23.36
N ALA A 32 -38.27 83.83 -24.62
CA ALA A 32 -38.81 82.56 -25.10
C ALA A 32 -38.17 81.36 -24.38
N ILE A 33 -36.83 81.36 -24.23
CA ILE A 33 -36.12 80.31 -23.49
C ILE A 33 -36.54 80.30 -22.01
N LYS A 34 -36.65 81.47 -21.37
CA LYS A 34 -37.16 81.60 -20.01
C LYS A 34 -38.55 80.97 -19.87
N LYS A 35 -39.49 81.30 -20.76
CA LYS A 35 -40.85 80.75 -20.72
C LYS A 35 -40.88 79.22 -20.89
N VAL A 36 -39.95 78.65 -21.67
CA VAL A 36 -39.82 77.19 -21.80
C VAL A 36 -39.16 76.59 -20.55
N ALA A 37 -38.12 77.23 -20.01
CA ALA A 37 -37.44 76.80 -18.79
C ALA A 37 -38.40 76.74 -17.60
N GLU A 38 -39.20 77.79 -17.38
CA GLU A 38 -40.20 77.86 -16.30
C GLU A 38 -41.37 76.89 -16.51
N ARG A 39 -41.57 76.39 -17.74
CA ARG A 39 -42.59 75.37 -18.04
C ARG A 39 -42.10 73.94 -17.85
N VAL A 40 -40.82 73.68 -18.11
CA VAL A 40 -40.24 72.33 -18.11
C VAL A 40 -39.54 72.02 -16.79
N LEU A 41 -38.85 73.00 -16.20
CA LEU A 41 -38.08 72.84 -14.99
C LEU A 41 -38.92 73.13 -13.76
N TYR A 42 -38.76 72.28 -12.76
CA TYR A 42 -39.53 72.34 -11.52
C TYR A 42 -38.63 71.98 -10.33
N HIS A 43 -39.12 72.24 -9.12
CA HIS A 43 -38.59 71.69 -7.88
C HIS A 43 -39.73 71.05 -7.08
N TRP A 44 -39.42 70.33 -6.00
CA TRP A 44 -40.45 69.70 -5.19
C TRP A 44 -40.99 70.71 -4.17
N GLU A 45 -42.25 71.12 -4.34
CA GLU A 45 -42.90 71.99 -3.35
C GLU A 45 -43.21 71.21 -2.07
N VAL A 46 -43.74 69.98 -2.25
CA VAL A 46 -43.99 69.03 -1.18
C VAL A 46 -43.63 67.63 -1.68
N PHE A 47 -42.65 66.99 -1.02
CA PHE A 47 -42.27 65.59 -1.28
C PHE A 47 -42.53 64.73 -0.03
N PRO A 48 -43.66 64.01 0.04
CA PRO A 48 -43.98 63.17 1.19
C PRO A 48 -43.16 61.87 1.16
N ILE A 49 -42.32 61.67 2.16
CA ILE A 49 -41.62 60.39 2.36
C ILE A 49 -42.53 59.47 3.17
N VAL A 50 -43.25 58.59 2.47
CA VAL A 50 -44.13 57.58 3.09
C VAL A 50 -43.50 56.21 2.90
N LEU A 51 -42.95 55.65 3.97
CA LEU A 51 -42.39 54.30 3.94
C LEU A 51 -43.47 53.26 3.59
N PRO A 52 -43.08 52.12 2.99
CA PRO A 52 -43.97 50.97 2.83
C PRO A 52 -44.60 50.59 4.17
N PRO A 53 -45.86 50.14 4.19
CA PRO A 53 -46.48 49.68 5.41
C PRO A 53 -45.68 48.50 5.99
N PRO A 54 -45.56 48.39 7.34
CA PRO A 54 -45.00 47.21 7.96
C PRO A 54 -45.63 45.93 7.41
N LEU A 55 -44.83 44.91 7.11
CA LEU A 55 -45.38 43.56 6.88
C LEU A 55 -46.07 43.05 8.16
N THR A 56 -45.67 43.58 9.31
CA THR A 56 -46.22 43.28 10.63
C THR A 56 -47.11 44.42 11.16
N VAL A 57 -48.39 44.41 10.80
CA VAL A 57 -49.43 45.11 11.58
C VAL A 57 -50.10 44.08 12.47
N ILE A 58 -49.53 43.83 13.66
CA ILE A 58 -50.27 43.11 14.70
C ILE A 58 -51.23 44.11 15.36
N THR A 59 -52.37 44.35 14.73
CA THR A 59 -53.55 44.81 15.47
C THR A 59 -54.06 43.61 16.27
N THR A 60 -53.68 43.53 17.54
CA THR A 60 -54.50 42.77 18.50
C THR A 60 -55.81 43.54 18.65
N GLU A 61 -56.83 43.13 17.93
CA GLU A 61 -58.21 43.55 18.23
C GLU A 61 -58.58 43.01 19.62
N ASN A 62 -59.12 43.91 20.45
CA ASN A 62 -59.77 43.68 21.74
C ASN A 62 -58.93 43.08 22.89
N ASP A 63 -58.42 43.97 23.74
CA ASP A 63 -58.97 44.03 25.11
C ASP A 63 -58.78 45.42 25.72
N GLY A 64 -59.82 45.91 26.40
CA GLY A 64 -59.88 47.28 26.88
C GLY A 64 -58.75 47.65 27.83
N ASN A 65 -58.15 48.82 27.58
CA ASN A 65 -57.48 49.66 28.57
C ASN A 65 -55.99 49.43 28.93
N LYS A 66 -55.18 48.85 28.04
CA LYS A 66 -53.72 49.07 28.08
C LYS A 66 -53.22 49.53 26.72
N LYS A 67 -52.52 50.66 26.69
CA LYS A 67 -51.69 51.06 25.54
C LYS A 67 -50.64 49.96 25.33
N CYS A 68 -50.92 49.00 24.46
CA CYS A 68 -49.95 47.98 24.06
C CYS A 68 -48.81 48.68 23.32
N LYS A 69 -47.60 48.54 23.85
CA LYS A 69 -46.38 48.95 23.17
C LYS A 69 -46.21 48.05 21.93
N PRO A 70 -45.75 48.57 20.79
CA PRO A 70 -45.41 47.73 19.65
C PRO A 70 -44.35 46.70 20.09
N LEU A 71 -44.57 45.43 19.74
CA LEU A 71 -43.61 44.34 19.96
C LEU A 71 -42.34 44.65 19.16
N VAL A 72 -41.26 45.01 19.85
CA VAL A 72 -39.96 45.23 19.21
C VAL A 72 -39.34 43.85 18.98
N VAL A 73 -38.92 43.56 17.74
CA VAL A 73 -38.32 42.25 17.36
C VAL A 73 -37.14 41.87 18.26
N ARG A 74 -36.44 42.88 18.79
CA ARG A 74 -35.38 42.76 19.79
C ARG A 74 -35.77 42.00 21.06
N ASP A 75 -37.02 42.10 21.51
CA ASP A 75 -37.49 41.50 22.76
C ASP A 75 -37.92 40.04 22.59
N LEU A 76 -38.06 39.56 21.34
CA LEU A 76 -38.41 38.17 21.03
C LEU A 76 -37.24 37.19 21.23
N PHE A 77 -36.00 37.70 21.22
CA PHE A 77 -34.78 36.90 21.28
C PHE A 77 -33.96 37.24 22.52
N VAL A 78 -34.24 36.53 23.62
CA VAL A 78 -33.47 36.64 24.87
C VAL A 78 -32.55 35.43 24.99
N ALA A 79 -31.24 35.65 24.94
CA ALA A 79 -30.26 34.58 25.15
C ALA A 79 -30.20 34.22 26.66
N PRO A 80 -30.37 32.94 27.04
CA PRO A 80 -30.21 32.52 28.42
C PRO A 80 -28.75 32.69 28.86
N THR A 81 -28.54 33.19 30.07
CA THR A 81 -27.20 33.40 30.64
C THR A 81 -26.65 32.10 31.24
N PHE A 82 -25.42 31.75 30.90
CA PHE A 82 -24.71 30.60 31.47
C PHE A 82 -24.21 30.84 32.92
N GLU A 83 -24.27 32.08 33.41
CA GLU A 83 -23.88 32.48 34.78
C GLU A 83 -24.98 32.18 35.82
N GLU A 84 -25.45 30.94 35.88
CA GLU A 84 -26.49 30.52 36.83
C GLU A 84 -25.94 30.02 38.17
N LEU A 85 -24.63 29.76 38.25
CA LEU A 85 -23.99 29.09 39.38
C LEU A 85 -24.21 29.79 40.72
N ASN A 86 -24.16 31.12 40.73
CA ASN A 86 -24.44 31.92 41.93
C ASN A 86 -25.88 31.72 42.41
N ILE A 87 -26.82 31.54 41.47
CA ILE A 87 -28.25 31.35 41.78
C ILE A 87 -28.47 29.93 42.31
N VAL A 88 -27.87 28.94 41.65
CA VAL A 88 -27.96 27.51 42.02
C VAL A 88 -27.28 27.22 43.37
N SER A 89 -26.25 27.98 43.74
CA SER A 89 -25.52 27.79 44.99
C SER A 89 -26.21 28.33 46.24
N LEU A 90 -27.30 29.08 46.11
CA LEU A 90 -27.97 29.79 47.21
C LEU A 90 -29.36 29.20 47.48
N ASP A 91 -29.73 29.12 48.75
CA ASP A 91 -31.08 28.74 49.22
C ASP A 91 -32.05 29.94 49.11
N ALA A 92 -33.35 29.71 49.28
CA ALA A 92 -34.41 30.71 49.22
C ALA A 92 -34.24 31.91 50.19
N LYS A 93 -33.33 31.79 51.16
CA LYS A 93 -32.96 32.83 52.14
C LYS A 93 -31.67 33.59 51.79
N GLY A 94 -30.99 33.23 50.69
CA GLY A 94 -29.73 33.83 50.27
C GLY A 94 -28.46 33.26 50.93
N ASP A 95 -28.58 32.18 51.71
CA ASP A 95 -27.45 31.45 52.30
C ASP A 95 -26.98 30.33 51.36
N PRO A 96 -25.70 29.91 51.41
CA PRO A 96 -25.22 28.86 50.51
C PRO A 96 -25.82 27.49 50.85
N GLN A 97 -26.34 26.83 49.81
CA GLN A 97 -27.17 25.64 49.91
C GLN A 97 -26.34 24.43 50.43
N PRO A 98 -26.80 23.75 51.50
CA PRO A 98 -26.16 22.51 51.95
C PRO A 98 -26.39 21.37 50.96
N LEU A 99 -25.46 20.42 50.89
CA LEU A 99 -25.61 19.24 50.03
C LEU A 99 -26.76 18.35 50.49
N SER A 100 -27.53 17.82 49.54
CA SER A 100 -28.59 16.86 49.81
C SER A 100 -28.04 15.49 50.21
N GLU A 101 -28.87 14.66 50.84
CA GLU A 101 -28.48 13.30 51.24
C GLU A 101 -28.08 12.43 50.04
N LYS A 102 -28.77 12.60 48.90
CA LYS A 102 -28.43 11.92 47.63
C LYS A 102 -27.06 12.35 47.10
N GLN A 103 -26.74 13.65 47.17
CA GLN A 103 -25.43 14.17 46.76
C GLN A 103 -24.32 13.67 47.68
N LEU A 104 -24.54 13.62 48.99
CA LEU A 104 -23.57 13.11 49.96
C LEU A 104 -23.28 11.60 49.74
N LEU A 105 -24.29 10.80 49.41
CA LEU A 105 -24.11 9.40 49.04
C LEU A 105 -23.30 9.26 47.74
N SER A 106 -23.62 10.06 46.72
CA SER A 106 -22.90 10.07 45.44
C SER A 106 -21.41 10.43 45.61
N ILE A 107 -21.09 11.41 46.47
CA ILE A 107 -19.70 11.78 46.82
C ILE A 107 -19.00 10.61 47.51
N ARG A 108 -19.69 9.88 48.38
CA ARG A 108 -19.12 8.72 49.06
C ARG A 108 -18.80 7.58 48.09
N GLU A 109 -19.67 7.33 47.13
CA GLU A 109 -19.53 6.22 46.18
C GLU A 109 -18.53 6.54 45.06
N SER A 110 -18.61 7.72 44.47
CA SER A 110 -17.90 8.08 43.23
C SER A 110 -17.00 9.30 43.33
N GLY A 111 -17.06 10.08 44.42
CA GLY A 111 -16.35 11.36 44.53
C GLY A 111 -16.94 12.49 43.68
N ASP A 112 -18.07 12.23 43.02
CA ASP A 112 -18.82 13.18 42.20
C ASP A 112 -20.17 13.51 42.83
N PHE A 113 -20.77 14.63 42.44
CA PHE A 113 -22.18 14.91 42.68
C PHE A 113 -22.78 15.77 41.58
N GLU A 114 -24.10 15.68 41.43
CA GLU A 114 -24.87 16.38 40.40
C GLU A 114 -25.79 17.42 41.02
N VAL A 115 -25.94 18.55 40.33
CA VAL A 115 -26.80 19.68 40.71
C VAL A 115 -27.63 20.08 39.50
N GLU A 116 -28.94 20.19 39.67
CA GLU A 116 -29.85 20.55 38.57
C GLU A 116 -29.64 22.01 38.12
N SER A 117 -29.69 22.24 36.80
CA SER A 117 -29.64 23.58 36.21
C SER A 117 -31.01 24.25 36.32
N MET A 118 -31.01 25.55 36.65
CA MET A 118 -32.22 26.36 36.77
C MET A 118 -32.58 27.05 35.45
N ASN A 119 -31.57 27.46 34.68
CA ASN A 119 -31.74 28.11 33.38
C ASN A 119 -31.93 27.10 32.23
N PHE A 120 -31.47 25.86 32.39
CA PHE A 120 -31.54 24.81 31.37
C PHE A 120 -32.24 23.55 31.92
N ALA A 121 -33.57 23.52 31.78
CA ALA A 121 -34.39 22.40 32.26
C ALA A 121 -33.92 21.04 31.68
N GLY A 122 -33.76 20.04 32.55
CA GLY A 122 -33.29 18.70 32.20
C GLY A 122 -31.77 18.54 32.09
N GLN A 123 -30.99 19.59 32.33
CA GLN A 123 -29.53 19.51 32.39
C GLN A 123 -29.02 19.57 33.84
N VAL A 124 -27.87 18.95 34.08
CA VAL A 124 -27.22 18.91 35.40
C VAL A 124 -25.76 19.38 35.31
N HIS A 125 -25.30 20.08 36.34
CA HIS A 125 -23.89 20.36 36.59
C HIS A 125 -23.30 19.22 37.41
N LYS A 126 -22.31 18.54 36.84
CA LYS A 126 -21.55 17.49 37.52
C LYS A 126 -20.26 18.06 38.08
N TRP A 127 -20.08 17.88 39.38
CA TRP A 127 -18.92 18.34 40.14
C TRP A 127 -18.10 17.15 40.61
N HIS A 128 -16.78 17.26 40.46
CA HIS A 128 -15.81 16.28 40.95
C HIS A 128 -15.02 16.89 42.10
N LEU A 129 -14.96 16.18 43.22
CA LEU A 129 -14.12 16.57 44.33
C LEU A 129 -12.66 16.26 44.02
N SER A 130 -11.76 17.10 44.52
CA SER A 130 -10.33 16.82 44.47
C SER A 130 -10.03 15.52 45.20
N GLN A 131 -9.05 14.77 44.68
CA GLN A 131 -8.57 13.56 45.32
C GLN A 131 -7.93 13.82 46.70
N LEU A 132 -7.72 15.07 47.11
CA LEU A 132 -7.30 15.41 48.47
C LEU A 132 -8.46 15.36 49.45
N LEU A 133 -9.69 15.64 49.00
CA LEU A 133 -10.89 15.57 49.84
C LEU A 133 -11.47 14.15 49.84
N GLN A 134 -11.91 13.67 48.67
CA GLN A 134 -12.59 12.39 48.58
C GLN A 134 -12.48 11.84 47.17
N LYS A 135 -12.07 10.58 47.05
CA LYS A 135 -11.93 9.86 45.79
C LYS A 135 -13.15 9.00 45.48
N GLY A 136 -13.82 8.48 46.51
CA GLY A 136 -15.01 7.63 46.38
C GLY A 136 -14.69 6.13 46.38
N ILE A 137 -15.59 5.32 46.96
CA ILE A 137 -15.39 3.87 47.18
C ILE A 137 -15.16 3.11 45.86
N GLN A 138 -15.94 3.40 44.81
CA GLN A 138 -15.82 2.72 43.52
C GLN A 138 -14.47 3.02 42.86
N ASN A 139 -14.06 4.30 42.81
CA ASN A 139 -12.77 4.70 42.25
C ASN A 139 -11.58 4.14 43.05
N ILE A 140 -11.71 3.99 44.37
CA ILE A 140 -10.71 3.32 45.21
C ILE A 140 -10.63 1.84 44.84
N HIS A 141 -11.78 1.17 44.70
CA HIS A 141 -11.85 -0.23 44.29
C HIS A 141 -11.23 -0.45 42.91
N ASP A 142 -11.55 0.38 41.92
CA ASP A 142 -10.97 0.31 40.58
C ASP A 142 -9.44 0.52 40.59
N THR A 143 -8.96 1.44 41.44
CA THR A 143 -7.51 1.65 41.59
C THR A 143 -6.84 0.42 42.20
N LEU A 144 -7.47 -0.20 43.21
CA LEU A 144 -6.99 -1.44 43.81
C LEU A 144 -6.98 -2.57 42.78
N LEU A 145 -8.05 -2.76 42.01
CA LEU A 145 -8.13 -3.78 40.96
C LEU A 145 -7.04 -3.58 39.91
N ARG A 146 -6.76 -2.34 39.48
CA ARG A 146 -5.65 -2.04 38.56
C ARG A 146 -4.27 -2.37 39.14
N ASP A 147 -4.02 -2.01 40.40
CA ASP A 147 -2.76 -2.32 41.07
C ASP A 147 -2.59 -3.85 41.30
N LEU A 148 -3.69 -4.54 41.65
CA LEU A 148 -3.72 -6.00 41.76
C LEU A 148 -3.50 -6.68 40.41
N ALA A 149 -4.11 -6.17 39.35
CA ALA A 149 -3.89 -6.63 37.99
C ALA A 149 -2.42 -6.48 37.58
N LEU A 150 -1.75 -5.36 37.93
CA LEU A 150 -0.31 -5.19 37.71
C LEU A 150 0.52 -6.22 38.50
N SER A 151 0.18 -6.47 39.76
CA SER A 151 0.84 -7.50 40.57
C SER A 151 0.71 -8.89 39.95
N ILE A 152 -0.51 -9.29 39.57
CA ILE A 152 -0.80 -10.60 38.97
C ILE A 152 -0.18 -10.71 37.57
N HIS A 153 -0.12 -9.62 36.80
CA HIS A 153 0.49 -9.58 35.48
C HIS A 153 1.97 -10.00 35.50
N LEU A 154 2.72 -9.62 36.55
CA LEU A 154 4.11 -10.04 36.71
C LEU A 154 4.25 -11.55 36.86
N ILE A 155 3.29 -12.21 37.51
CA ILE A 155 3.30 -13.66 37.72
C ILE A 155 2.72 -14.38 36.49
N VAL A 156 1.46 -14.09 36.16
CA VAL A 156 0.70 -14.86 35.15
C VAL A 156 1.23 -14.61 33.75
N VAL A 157 1.61 -13.38 33.40
CA VAL A 157 2.07 -13.07 32.04
C VAL A 157 3.59 -13.06 31.99
N THR A 158 4.24 -12.23 32.80
CA THR A 158 5.69 -12.02 32.67
C THR A 158 6.49 -13.26 33.05
N ALA A 159 6.21 -13.89 34.20
CA ALA A 159 6.94 -15.10 34.61
C ALA A 159 6.65 -16.29 33.69
N GLN A 160 5.40 -16.51 33.29
CA GLN A 160 5.04 -17.55 32.32
C GLN A 160 5.76 -17.35 30.97
N ASN A 161 5.83 -16.10 30.47
CA ASN A 161 6.53 -15.80 29.23
C ASN A 161 8.03 -16.10 29.30
N ARG A 162 8.67 -15.91 30.47
CA ARG A 162 10.07 -16.33 30.66
C ARG A 162 10.26 -17.85 30.64
N LEU A 163 9.21 -18.64 30.82
CA LEU A 163 9.27 -20.09 30.70
C LEU A 163 8.98 -20.57 29.28
N LEU A 164 7.90 -20.08 28.67
CA LEU A 164 7.31 -20.70 27.47
C LEU A 164 7.35 -19.87 26.19
N SER A 165 7.54 -18.54 26.26
CA SER A 165 7.41 -17.67 25.08
C SER A 165 8.50 -17.88 24.03
N ASP A 166 8.37 -17.25 22.85
CA ASP A 166 9.39 -17.31 21.79
C ASP A 166 10.55 -16.31 21.99
N PHE A 167 10.44 -15.38 22.94
CA PHE A 167 11.45 -14.34 23.16
C PHE A 167 11.95 -14.33 24.61
N PHE A 168 13.25 -14.55 24.80
CA PHE A 168 13.92 -14.59 26.10
C PHE A 168 13.19 -15.52 27.10
N SER A 169 13.23 -16.81 26.79
CA SER A 169 12.58 -17.86 27.56
C SER A 169 13.43 -19.14 27.69
N VAL A 170 13.01 -20.03 28.60
CA VAL A 170 13.62 -21.37 28.75
C VAL A 170 13.30 -22.25 27.55
N SER A 171 12.06 -22.25 27.04
CA SER A 171 11.69 -23.03 25.85
C SER A 171 12.53 -22.66 24.63
N GLN A 172 12.73 -21.36 24.39
CA GLN A 172 13.55 -20.87 23.28
C GLN A 172 15.04 -21.19 23.49
N SER A 173 15.52 -21.17 24.72
CA SER A 173 16.88 -21.59 25.06
C SER A 173 17.15 -23.04 24.67
N VAL A 174 16.22 -23.96 24.98
CA VAL A 174 16.37 -25.37 24.62
C VAL A 174 16.41 -25.53 23.10
N ARG A 175 15.50 -24.85 22.37
CA ARG A 175 15.50 -24.86 20.90
C ARG A 175 16.81 -24.31 20.33
N ALA A 176 17.29 -23.17 20.84
CA ALA A 176 18.54 -22.55 20.40
C ALA A 176 19.77 -23.43 20.69
N PHE A 177 19.82 -24.06 21.85
CA PHE A 177 20.90 -24.97 22.22
C PHE A 177 20.96 -26.20 21.29
N ILE A 178 19.83 -26.86 21.05
CA ILE A 178 19.74 -27.99 20.11
C ILE A 178 20.12 -27.53 18.69
N HIS A 179 19.68 -26.34 18.28
CA HIS A 179 20.04 -25.77 16.98
C HIS A 179 21.55 -25.51 16.87
N GLY A 180 22.17 -24.93 17.89
CA GLY A 180 23.62 -24.70 17.94
C GLY A 180 24.42 -26.01 17.85
N LEU A 181 24.00 -27.05 18.58
CA LEU A 181 24.60 -28.39 18.49
C LEU A 181 24.45 -29.00 17.08
N ALA A 182 23.27 -28.86 16.47
CA ALA A 182 23.03 -29.34 15.11
C ALA A 182 23.91 -28.60 14.08
N ILE A 183 24.13 -27.29 14.25
CA ILE A 183 25.03 -26.49 13.41
C ILE A 183 26.47 -26.99 13.55
N LEU A 184 26.95 -27.24 14.77
CA LEU A 184 28.31 -27.76 15.00
C LEU A 184 28.48 -29.13 14.36
N LEU A 185 27.52 -30.04 14.58
CA LEU A 185 27.56 -31.38 14.01
C LEU A 185 27.52 -31.31 12.48
N ASP A 186 26.72 -30.42 11.89
CA ASP A 186 26.74 -30.20 10.45
C ASP A 186 28.05 -29.58 9.94
N ALA A 187 28.67 -28.66 10.68
CA ALA A 187 29.93 -28.04 10.27
C ALA A 187 31.07 -29.07 10.19
N PHE A 188 31.16 -29.99 11.16
CA PHE A 188 32.23 -30.98 11.21
C PHE A 188 31.93 -32.28 10.46
N ILE A 189 30.67 -32.76 10.44
CA ILE A 189 30.30 -34.03 9.80
C ILE A 189 29.63 -33.75 8.45
N GLY A 190 28.68 -32.82 8.42
CA GLY A 190 27.76 -32.65 7.29
C GLY A 190 26.53 -33.53 7.49
N ILE A 191 25.49 -32.96 8.09
CA ILE A 191 24.18 -33.60 8.28
C ILE A 191 23.45 -33.61 6.94
N PRO A 192 22.70 -34.68 6.61
CA PRO A 192 21.87 -34.71 5.40
C PRO A 192 20.94 -33.48 5.32
N SER A 193 21.12 -32.70 4.25
CA SER A 193 20.30 -31.52 3.98
C SER A 193 19.40 -31.81 2.80
N LEU A 194 18.15 -32.16 3.12
CA LEU A 194 17.12 -32.57 2.18
C LEU A 194 15.90 -31.67 2.33
N SER A 195 15.32 -31.24 1.21
CA SER A 195 14.05 -30.52 1.19
C SER A 195 13.13 -31.06 0.09
N ALA A 196 11.83 -30.97 0.33
CA ALA A 196 10.83 -31.14 -0.71
C ALA A 196 10.79 -29.86 -1.55
N LYS A 197 11.66 -29.77 -2.57
CA LYS A 197 11.71 -28.61 -3.46
C LYS A 197 10.36 -28.42 -4.16
N ASN A 198 9.88 -27.18 -4.15
CA ASN A 198 8.66 -26.76 -4.83
C ASN A 198 7.42 -27.56 -4.40
N LEU A 199 7.31 -27.92 -3.11
CA LEU A 199 6.15 -28.65 -2.58
C LEU A 199 4.84 -27.92 -2.90
N ASP A 200 4.76 -26.63 -2.60
CA ASP A 200 3.54 -25.85 -2.81
C ASP A 200 3.19 -25.72 -4.29
N VAL A 201 4.19 -25.52 -5.15
CA VAL A 201 3.99 -25.49 -6.62
C VAL A 201 3.48 -26.82 -7.13
N ARG A 202 4.02 -27.95 -6.65
CA ARG A 202 3.55 -29.29 -7.04
C ARG A 202 2.13 -29.55 -6.53
N ILE A 203 1.80 -29.14 -5.31
CA ILE A 203 0.44 -29.23 -4.79
C ILE A 203 -0.51 -28.38 -5.65
N GLN A 204 -0.10 -27.19 -6.05
CA GLN A 204 -0.87 -26.31 -6.93
C GLN A 204 -1.04 -26.90 -8.34
N GLU A 205 -0.02 -27.54 -8.90
CA GLU A 205 -0.10 -28.28 -10.16
C GLU A 205 -1.10 -29.43 -10.06
N GLU A 206 -1.03 -30.25 -9.00
CA GLU A 206 -1.96 -31.36 -8.77
C GLU A 206 -3.39 -30.87 -8.48
N ARG A 207 -3.55 -29.75 -7.77
CA ARG A 207 -4.84 -29.07 -7.58
C ARG A 207 -5.43 -28.67 -8.92
N SER A 208 -4.65 -27.99 -9.76
CA SER A 208 -5.09 -27.54 -11.09
C SER A 208 -5.50 -28.71 -11.98
N LYS A 209 -4.69 -29.80 -12.00
CA LYS A 209 -5.04 -31.03 -12.71
C LYS A 209 -6.33 -31.63 -12.18
N TYR A 210 -6.49 -31.71 -10.86
CA TYR A 210 -7.68 -32.29 -10.25
C TYR A 210 -8.95 -31.52 -10.58
N LEU A 211 -8.92 -30.18 -10.59
CA LEU A 211 -10.08 -29.36 -10.91
C LEU A 211 -10.62 -29.64 -12.32
N VAL A 212 -9.75 -29.91 -13.29
CA VAL A 212 -10.13 -30.13 -14.71
C VAL A 212 -10.15 -31.60 -15.15
N ALA A 213 -9.70 -32.54 -14.31
CA ALA A 213 -9.47 -33.93 -14.70
C ALA A 213 -10.68 -34.68 -15.27
N GLU A 214 -11.90 -34.29 -14.89
CA GLU A 214 -13.15 -34.95 -15.32
C GLU A 214 -13.84 -34.25 -16.49
N LEU A 215 -13.25 -33.16 -17.00
CA LEU A 215 -13.81 -32.39 -18.09
C LEU A 215 -13.49 -33.05 -19.42
N THR A 216 -14.53 -33.36 -20.19
CA THR A 216 -14.41 -33.81 -21.57
C THR A 216 -14.68 -32.65 -22.51
N VAL A 217 -14.01 -32.62 -23.66
CA VAL A 217 -14.32 -31.63 -24.69
C VAL A 217 -15.73 -31.93 -25.21
N ARG A 218 -16.50 -30.88 -25.50
CA ARG A 218 -17.83 -31.05 -26.12
C ARG A 218 -17.66 -31.76 -27.48
N PRO A 219 -18.50 -32.75 -27.84
CA PRO A 219 -18.31 -33.56 -29.06
C PRO A 219 -18.13 -32.75 -30.36
N SER A 220 -18.72 -31.56 -30.44
CA SER A 220 -18.57 -30.66 -31.59
C SER A 220 -17.16 -30.08 -31.79
N PHE A 221 -16.27 -30.19 -30.79
CA PHE A 221 -14.91 -29.63 -30.79
C PHE A 221 -13.83 -30.73 -30.64
N GLU A 222 -14.18 -32.01 -30.83
CA GLU A 222 -13.22 -33.12 -30.77
C GLU A 222 -12.13 -33.01 -31.85
N ASP A 223 -12.50 -32.59 -33.07
CA ASP A 223 -11.55 -32.38 -34.15
C ASP A 223 -10.52 -31.29 -33.83
N ASP A 224 -10.95 -30.22 -33.13
CA ASP A 224 -10.08 -29.10 -32.74
C ASP A 224 -9.04 -29.51 -31.69
N ILE A 225 -9.42 -30.33 -30.70
CA ILE A 225 -8.46 -30.86 -29.72
C ILE A 225 -7.47 -31.83 -30.37
N ASP A 226 -7.92 -32.65 -31.32
CA ASP A 226 -7.03 -33.56 -32.05
C ASP A 226 -6.03 -32.79 -32.91
N ASN A 227 -6.48 -31.74 -33.61
CA ASN A 227 -5.61 -30.83 -34.35
C ASN A 227 -4.60 -30.14 -33.43
N LEU A 228 -5.03 -29.67 -32.26
CA LEU A 228 -4.14 -29.09 -31.25
C LEU A 228 -3.13 -30.11 -30.72
N CYS A 229 -3.56 -31.33 -30.41
CA CYS A 229 -2.68 -32.40 -29.96
C CYS A 229 -1.64 -32.77 -31.02
N GLN A 230 -2.04 -32.84 -32.30
CA GLN A 230 -1.13 -33.06 -33.42
C GLN A 230 -0.13 -31.91 -33.57
N PHE A 231 -0.59 -30.66 -33.47
CA PHE A 231 0.27 -29.48 -33.48
C PHE A 231 1.29 -29.51 -32.34
N VAL A 232 0.87 -29.77 -31.09
CA VAL A 232 1.78 -29.85 -29.94
C VAL A 232 2.79 -31.00 -30.11
N LYS A 233 2.35 -32.18 -30.56
CA LYS A 233 3.25 -33.30 -30.88
C LYS A 233 4.27 -32.90 -31.96
N HIS A 234 3.83 -32.18 -32.99
CA HIS A 234 4.70 -31.66 -34.04
C HIS A 234 5.72 -30.65 -33.48
N GLN A 235 5.28 -29.69 -32.66
CA GLN A 235 6.17 -28.69 -32.04
C GLN A 235 7.19 -29.31 -31.08
N ILE A 236 6.80 -30.31 -30.27
CA ILE A 236 7.74 -31.01 -29.37
C ILE A 236 8.80 -31.76 -30.18
N ARG A 237 8.40 -32.45 -31.26
CA ARG A 237 9.33 -33.11 -32.18
C ARG A 237 10.26 -32.08 -32.82
N LYS A 238 9.72 -30.97 -33.32
CA LYS A 238 10.47 -29.86 -33.91
C LYS A 238 11.50 -29.29 -32.93
N GLN A 239 11.13 -28.95 -31.70
CA GLN A 239 12.07 -28.44 -30.67
C GLN A 239 13.16 -29.44 -30.29
N THR A 240 12.86 -30.74 -30.36
CA THR A 240 13.86 -31.80 -30.10
C THR A 240 14.82 -31.96 -31.29
N MET A 241 14.37 -31.65 -32.51
CA MET A 241 15.13 -31.82 -33.77
C MET A 241 15.88 -30.55 -34.21
N GLU A 242 15.33 -29.35 -33.96
CA GLU A 242 15.83 -28.06 -34.45
C GLU A 242 16.36 -27.19 -33.30
N LYS A 243 17.66 -26.86 -33.34
CA LYS A 243 18.30 -25.97 -32.34
C LYS A 243 17.95 -24.47 -32.51
N TYR A 244 17.38 -24.08 -33.65
CA TYR A 244 17.04 -22.70 -33.98
C TYR A 244 15.69 -22.67 -34.70
N CYS A 245 14.68 -22.04 -34.10
CA CYS A 245 13.40 -21.76 -34.76
C CYS A 245 13.42 -20.35 -35.37
N PHE A 246 13.14 -20.24 -36.67
CA PHE A 246 13.02 -18.95 -37.37
C PHE A 246 11.57 -18.54 -37.72
N GLU A 247 10.58 -19.42 -37.52
CA GLU A 247 9.17 -19.15 -37.88
C GLU A 247 8.21 -19.36 -36.70
N ASN A 248 7.39 -18.35 -36.43
CA ASN A 248 6.28 -18.40 -35.46
C ASN A 248 5.03 -18.96 -36.17
N GLU A 249 4.92 -20.28 -36.27
CA GLU A 249 3.66 -20.93 -36.65
C GLU A 249 2.57 -20.60 -35.61
N LYS A 250 1.40 -20.15 -36.09
CA LYS A 250 0.27 -19.87 -35.20
C LYS A 250 -0.35 -21.18 -34.73
N PRO A 251 -0.62 -21.34 -33.42
CA PRO A 251 -1.28 -22.53 -32.92
C PRO A 251 -2.73 -22.61 -33.43
N PRO A 252 -3.28 -23.82 -33.61
CA PRO A 252 -4.71 -24.00 -33.86
C PRO A 252 -5.54 -23.48 -32.68
N PRO A 253 -6.83 -23.16 -32.89
CA PRO A 253 -7.69 -22.63 -31.84
C PRO A 253 -7.84 -23.64 -30.69
N VAL A 254 -7.79 -23.14 -29.45
CA VAL A 254 -7.98 -23.98 -28.26
C VAL A 254 -9.48 -24.12 -27.98
N PRO A 255 -10.02 -25.34 -27.83
CA PRO A 255 -11.40 -25.52 -27.42
C PRO A 255 -11.56 -25.13 -25.94
N TYR A 256 -12.38 -24.11 -25.68
CA TYR A 256 -12.65 -23.60 -24.34
C TYR A 256 -13.98 -24.11 -23.74
N LEU A 257 -14.73 -24.92 -24.49
CA LEU A 257 -16.04 -25.46 -24.10
C LEU A 257 -15.90 -26.94 -23.73
N PHE A 258 -16.23 -27.25 -22.48
CA PHE A 258 -16.11 -28.57 -21.89
C PHE A 258 -17.44 -29.05 -21.32
N GLN A 259 -17.54 -30.33 -21.05
CA GLN A 259 -18.68 -30.95 -20.39
C GLN A 259 -18.24 -31.73 -19.15
N THR A 260 -19.03 -31.61 -18.10
CA THR A 260 -18.88 -32.45 -16.91
C THR A 260 -19.41 -33.87 -17.17
N PRO A 261 -19.04 -34.86 -16.36
CA PRO A 261 -19.62 -36.21 -16.45
C PRO A 261 -21.15 -36.25 -16.28
N LYS A 262 -21.72 -35.21 -15.66
CA LYS A 262 -23.18 -35.02 -15.49
C LYS A 262 -23.84 -34.30 -16.68
N GLY A 263 -23.09 -34.03 -17.76
CA GLY A 263 -23.60 -33.35 -18.96
C GLY A 263 -23.80 -31.83 -18.82
N HIS A 264 -23.27 -31.19 -17.78
CA HIS A 264 -23.31 -29.72 -17.67
C HIS A 264 -22.19 -29.11 -18.51
N ASP A 265 -22.52 -28.09 -19.31
CA ASP A 265 -21.57 -27.32 -20.11
C ASP A 265 -20.74 -26.39 -19.20
N ILE A 266 -19.42 -26.38 -19.38
CA ILE A 266 -18.47 -25.48 -18.72
C ILE A 266 -17.78 -24.64 -19.79
N ASP A 267 -17.84 -23.32 -19.63
CA ASP A 267 -17.25 -22.37 -20.55
C ASP A 267 -16.05 -21.66 -19.92
N LEU A 268 -14.87 -21.96 -20.47
CA LEU A 268 -13.58 -21.42 -20.02
C LEU A 268 -13.06 -20.31 -20.95
N ARG A 269 -13.88 -19.74 -21.85
CA ARG A 269 -13.44 -18.69 -22.79
C ARG A 269 -12.88 -17.45 -22.11
N LEU A 270 -13.26 -17.18 -20.86
CA LEU A 270 -12.68 -16.10 -20.05
C LEU A 270 -11.19 -16.30 -19.74
N PHE A 271 -10.63 -17.51 -19.90
CA PHE A 271 -9.18 -17.74 -19.78
C PHE A 271 -8.40 -17.37 -21.06
N ASN A 272 -9.10 -17.03 -22.16
CA ASN A 272 -8.46 -16.49 -23.35
C ASN A 272 -8.02 -15.04 -23.10
N LYS A 273 -6.69 -14.82 -23.14
CA LYS A 273 -6.07 -13.50 -22.92
C LYS A 273 -6.57 -12.43 -23.90
N GLU A 274 -6.90 -12.80 -25.13
CA GLU A 274 -7.38 -11.84 -26.13
C GLU A 274 -8.79 -11.33 -25.83
N ILE A 275 -9.68 -12.21 -25.38
CA ILE A 275 -11.06 -11.87 -25.01
C ILE A 275 -11.04 -10.90 -23.82
N ILE A 276 -10.30 -11.24 -22.75
CA ILE A 276 -10.20 -10.39 -21.56
C ILE A 276 -9.55 -9.04 -21.89
N ARG A 277 -8.49 -9.02 -22.71
CA ARG A 277 -7.82 -7.77 -23.11
C ARG A 277 -8.78 -6.81 -23.84
N LYS A 278 -9.70 -7.34 -24.65
CA LYS A 278 -10.72 -6.55 -25.35
C LYS A 278 -11.90 -6.16 -24.44
N ALA A 279 -12.30 -7.03 -23.51
CA ALA A 279 -13.40 -6.76 -22.59
C ALA A 279 -13.07 -5.75 -21.49
N LEU A 280 -11.84 -5.75 -20.97
CA LEU A 280 -11.44 -4.93 -19.81
C LEU A 280 -11.68 -3.42 -19.98
N PRO A 281 -11.27 -2.75 -21.08
CA PRO A 281 -11.53 -1.32 -21.25
C PRO A 281 -13.02 -0.99 -21.29
N VAL A 282 -13.83 -1.89 -21.87
CA VAL A 282 -15.28 -1.73 -21.97
C VAL A 282 -15.93 -1.84 -20.59
N ILE A 283 -15.55 -2.85 -19.81
CA ILE A 283 -16.02 -3.03 -18.43
C ILE A 283 -15.63 -1.81 -17.57
N ALA A 284 -14.39 -1.32 -17.68
CA ALA A 284 -13.96 -0.12 -16.96
C ALA A 284 -14.83 1.09 -17.28
N SER A 285 -15.14 1.32 -18.57
CA SER A 285 -16.06 2.39 -18.97
C SER A 285 -17.47 2.23 -18.42
N ILE A 286 -17.99 1.00 -18.32
CA ILE A 286 -19.30 0.73 -17.73
C ILE A 286 -19.29 1.06 -16.23
N LEU A 287 -18.27 0.61 -15.49
CA LEU A 287 -18.13 0.86 -14.05
C LEU A 287 -18.01 2.36 -13.74
N GLU A 288 -17.26 3.11 -14.55
CA GLU A 288 -17.16 4.57 -14.41
C GLU A 288 -18.48 5.30 -14.67
N LYS A 289 -19.29 4.79 -15.60
CA LYS A 289 -20.59 5.37 -15.93
C LYS A 289 -21.61 5.08 -14.83
N GLU A 290 -21.70 3.82 -14.40
CA GLU A 290 -22.67 3.34 -13.42
C GLU A 290 -22.32 3.72 -11.98
N SER A 291 -21.17 4.34 -11.71
CA SER A 291 -20.84 4.88 -10.38
C SER A 291 -21.28 6.33 -10.18
N ARG A 292 -21.68 7.04 -11.25
CA ARG A 292 -21.94 8.49 -11.18
C ARG A 292 -23.39 8.84 -10.82
N GLY A 293 -23.55 9.79 -9.89
CA GLY A 293 -24.75 10.62 -9.74
C GLY A 293 -25.95 10.02 -9.00
N TRP A 294 -26.06 8.71 -8.82
CA TRP A 294 -27.25 8.08 -8.20
C TRP A 294 -27.04 7.57 -6.76
N PHE A 295 -25.79 7.37 -6.33
CA PHE A 295 -25.46 6.72 -5.05
C PHE A 295 -25.99 7.48 -3.84
N LEU A 296 -25.74 8.79 -3.74
CA LEU A 296 -26.13 9.60 -2.57
C LEU A 296 -27.67 9.69 -2.42
N PRO A 297 -28.45 10.05 -3.46
CA PRO A 297 -29.91 10.11 -3.36
C PRO A 297 -30.54 8.76 -3.01
N PHE A 298 -30.00 7.67 -3.56
CA PHE A 298 -30.52 6.33 -3.28
C PHE A 298 -30.18 5.87 -1.85
N ARG A 299 -28.95 6.11 -1.38
CA ARG A 299 -28.55 5.80 0.00
C ARG A 299 -29.42 6.56 1.02
N GLU A 300 -29.68 7.84 0.77
CA GLU A 300 -30.55 8.66 1.63
C GLU A 300 -31.96 8.06 1.71
N LYS A 301 -32.54 7.71 0.56
CA LYS A 301 -33.84 7.03 0.48
C LYS A 301 -33.84 5.72 1.29
N VAL A 302 -32.87 4.85 1.09
CA VAL A 302 -32.77 3.57 1.81
C VAL A 302 -32.61 3.78 3.31
N ILE A 303 -31.79 4.74 3.74
CA ILE A 303 -31.62 5.08 5.16
C ILE A 303 -32.94 5.57 5.76
N THR A 304 -33.69 6.43 5.06
CA THR A 304 -35.00 6.89 5.54
C THR A 304 -35.98 5.73 5.69
N GLU A 305 -36.01 4.79 4.74
CA GLU A 305 -36.85 3.60 4.81
C GLU A 305 -36.43 2.66 5.96
N LEU A 306 -35.13 2.44 6.18
CA LEU A 306 -34.63 1.57 7.24
C LEU A 306 -34.79 2.18 8.65
N LYS A 307 -34.74 3.51 8.79
CA LYS A 307 -35.01 4.20 10.06
C LYS A 307 -36.41 3.92 10.60
N THR A 308 -37.38 3.68 9.72
CA THR A 308 -38.75 3.30 10.12
C THR A 308 -38.81 1.96 10.88
N LYS A 309 -37.81 1.09 10.71
CA LYS A 309 -37.75 -0.27 11.30
C LYS A 309 -37.11 -0.34 12.70
N LYS A 310 -36.75 0.79 13.32
CA LYS A 310 -36.12 0.87 14.67
C LYS A 310 -34.91 -0.07 14.85
N LEU A 311 -34.07 -0.21 13.82
CA LEU A 311 -32.82 -0.97 13.91
C LEU A 311 -31.76 -0.17 14.67
N SER A 312 -30.75 -0.86 15.21
CA SER A 312 -29.55 -0.19 15.75
C SER A 312 -28.82 0.54 14.62
N GLU A 313 -28.09 1.61 14.95
CA GLU A 313 -27.40 2.46 13.97
C GLU A 313 -26.39 1.66 13.13
N GLU A 314 -25.66 0.73 13.75
CA GLU A 314 -24.74 -0.19 13.06
C GLU A 314 -25.44 -1.14 12.09
N GLU A 315 -26.59 -1.70 12.50
CA GLU A 315 -27.36 -2.62 11.65
C GLU A 315 -28.05 -1.87 10.51
N LEU A 316 -28.45 -0.62 10.75
CA LEU A 316 -29.03 0.27 9.76
C LEU A 316 -28.01 0.60 8.66
N GLU A 317 -26.80 1.01 9.03
CA GLU A 317 -25.74 1.31 8.07
C GLU A 317 -25.37 0.07 7.26
N ARG A 318 -25.29 -1.10 7.91
CA ARG A 318 -25.00 -2.37 7.26
C ARG A 318 -26.06 -2.74 6.21
N GLN A 319 -27.33 -2.71 6.58
CA GLN A 319 -28.42 -3.03 5.66
C GLN A 319 -28.49 -2.01 4.51
N ALA A 320 -28.24 -0.74 4.79
CA ALA A 320 -28.16 0.28 3.75
C ALA A 320 -27.03 -0.02 2.75
N ASN A 321 -25.84 -0.36 3.22
CA ASN A 321 -24.70 -0.69 2.35
C ASN A 321 -24.96 -1.94 1.49
N ILE A 322 -25.60 -2.97 2.04
CA ILE A 322 -25.99 -4.18 1.28
C ILE A 322 -26.97 -3.81 0.16
N LEU A 323 -28.02 -3.05 0.47
CA LEU A 323 -29.03 -2.67 -0.52
C LEU A 323 -28.47 -1.76 -1.62
N VAL A 324 -27.57 -0.84 -1.25
CA VAL A 324 -26.89 0.03 -2.21
C VAL A 324 -25.96 -0.77 -3.12
N LEU A 325 -25.21 -1.74 -2.58
CA LEU A 325 -24.35 -2.61 -3.38
C LEU A 325 -25.16 -3.53 -4.31
N ASP A 326 -26.28 -4.07 -3.82
CA ASP A 326 -27.19 -4.89 -4.62
C ASP A 326 -27.80 -4.07 -5.78
N GLU A 327 -28.13 -2.80 -5.55
CA GLU A 327 -28.62 -1.91 -6.62
C GLU A 327 -27.52 -1.55 -7.63
N TYR A 328 -26.31 -1.27 -7.15
CA TYR A 328 -25.15 -1.00 -8.03
C TYR A 328 -24.84 -2.20 -8.93
N THR A 329 -24.76 -3.39 -8.35
CA THR A 329 -24.46 -4.63 -9.09
C THR A 329 -25.53 -4.93 -10.13
N LYS A 330 -26.81 -4.74 -9.81
CA LYS A 330 -27.92 -4.86 -10.78
C LYS A 330 -27.74 -3.95 -11.99
N ARG A 331 -27.39 -2.67 -11.78
CA ARG A 331 -27.15 -1.71 -12.87
C ARG A 331 -25.98 -2.09 -13.74
N VAL A 332 -24.86 -2.47 -13.11
CA VAL A 332 -23.65 -2.93 -13.83
C VAL A 332 -23.95 -4.19 -14.65
N PHE A 333 -24.66 -5.18 -14.09
CA PHE A 333 -25.01 -6.40 -14.80
C PHE A 333 -25.95 -6.13 -15.99
N ALA A 334 -26.94 -5.25 -15.82
CA ALA A 334 -27.81 -4.84 -16.91
C ALA A 334 -27.02 -4.13 -18.03
N ALA A 335 -26.08 -3.24 -17.67
CA ALA A 335 -25.22 -2.55 -18.62
C ALA A 335 -24.27 -3.50 -19.37
N ILE A 336 -23.71 -4.51 -18.71
CA ILE A 336 -22.85 -5.53 -19.34
C ILE A 336 -23.64 -6.35 -20.38
N LEU A 337 -24.87 -6.79 -20.06
CA LEU A 337 -25.71 -7.54 -21.00
C LEU A 337 -26.09 -6.71 -22.24
N ALA A 338 -26.34 -5.42 -22.05
CA ALA A 338 -26.78 -4.51 -23.12
C ALA A 338 -25.64 -3.97 -24.00
N HIS A 339 -24.37 -4.13 -23.61
CA HIS A 339 -23.26 -3.46 -24.30
C HIS A 339 -22.87 -4.16 -25.63
N PRO A 340 -22.87 -3.46 -26.78
CA PRO A 340 -22.66 -4.08 -28.09
C PRO A 340 -21.27 -4.70 -28.27
N GLN A 341 -20.21 -4.01 -27.82
CA GLN A 341 -18.83 -4.53 -27.92
C GLN A 341 -18.59 -5.81 -27.11
N ILE A 342 -19.39 -6.08 -26.08
CA ILE A 342 -19.28 -7.33 -25.30
C ILE A 342 -19.98 -8.47 -26.06
N GLN A 343 -21.11 -8.19 -26.72
CA GLN A 343 -21.81 -9.15 -27.57
C GLN A 343 -20.98 -9.54 -28.80
N GLU A 344 -20.19 -8.62 -29.36
CA GLU A 344 -19.26 -8.88 -30.47
C GLU A 344 -18.13 -9.87 -30.12
N LEU A 345 -17.76 -10.01 -28.85
CA LEU A 345 -16.71 -10.95 -28.43
C LEU A 345 -17.14 -12.41 -28.59
N GLY A 346 -18.45 -12.68 -28.59
CA GLY A 346 -19.02 -14.01 -28.75
C GLY A 346 -20.31 -14.22 -27.95
N PRO A 347 -21.16 -15.18 -28.37
CA PRO A 347 -22.42 -15.46 -27.68
C PRO A 347 -22.15 -15.96 -26.26
N GLY A 348 -22.91 -15.45 -25.28
CA GLY A 348 -22.81 -15.86 -23.87
C GLY A 348 -21.64 -15.27 -23.08
N ILE A 349 -20.77 -14.45 -23.68
CA ILE A 349 -19.64 -13.86 -22.92
C ILE A 349 -20.14 -12.86 -21.86
N GLY A 350 -21.18 -12.08 -22.16
CA GLY A 350 -21.79 -11.17 -21.20
C GLY A 350 -22.36 -11.88 -19.97
N THR A 351 -23.03 -13.03 -20.16
CA THR A 351 -23.56 -13.83 -19.04
C THR A 351 -22.44 -14.45 -18.22
N LEU A 352 -21.38 -14.98 -18.87
CA LEU A 352 -20.22 -15.53 -18.17
C LEU A 352 -19.47 -14.50 -17.32
N LEU A 353 -19.33 -13.26 -17.81
CA LEU A 353 -18.74 -12.17 -17.04
C LEU A 353 -19.56 -11.85 -15.79
N ILE A 354 -20.89 -11.89 -15.90
CA ILE A 354 -21.81 -11.65 -14.77
C ILE A 354 -21.75 -12.80 -13.78
N GLU A 355 -21.83 -14.05 -14.23
CA GLU A 355 -21.72 -15.23 -13.38
C GLU A 355 -20.37 -15.28 -12.63
N GLN A 356 -19.27 -14.89 -13.30
CA GLN A 356 -17.96 -14.76 -12.69
C GLN A 356 -17.89 -13.61 -11.67
N ALA A 357 -18.53 -12.48 -11.94
CA ALA A 357 -18.60 -11.38 -10.97
C ALA A 357 -19.48 -11.75 -9.75
N GLN A 358 -20.62 -12.38 -10.00
CA GLN A 358 -21.56 -12.83 -8.97
C GLN A 358 -20.93 -13.90 -8.08
N SER A 359 -20.19 -14.86 -8.64
CA SER A 359 -19.48 -15.85 -7.85
C SER A 359 -18.48 -15.23 -6.88
N VAL A 360 -17.69 -14.25 -7.34
CA VAL A 360 -16.73 -13.53 -6.50
C VAL A 360 -17.43 -12.75 -5.38
N ILE A 361 -18.54 -12.07 -5.68
CA ILE A 361 -19.34 -11.35 -4.67
C ILE A 361 -19.88 -12.31 -3.60
N LEU A 362 -20.41 -13.47 -4.01
CA LEU A 362 -20.94 -14.47 -3.08
C LEU A 362 -19.84 -15.11 -2.23
N MET A 363 -18.65 -15.36 -2.80
CA MET A 363 -17.49 -15.83 -2.04
C MET A 363 -17.05 -14.80 -1.00
N HIS A 364 -17.00 -13.51 -1.35
CA HIS A 364 -16.71 -12.45 -0.38
C HIS A 364 -17.77 -12.37 0.72
N ARG A 365 -19.05 -12.47 0.37
CA ARG A 365 -20.16 -12.48 1.34
C ARG A 365 -20.05 -13.64 2.33
N ALA A 366 -19.69 -14.84 1.87
CA ALA A 366 -19.45 -16.00 2.74
C ALA A 366 -18.28 -15.74 3.72
N VAL A 367 -17.18 -15.17 3.23
CA VAL A 367 -16.04 -14.79 4.07
C VAL A 367 -16.44 -13.73 5.11
N GLU A 368 -17.19 -12.70 4.72
CA GLU A 368 -17.68 -11.66 5.65
C GLU A 368 -18.59 -12.23 6.74
N ASN A 369 -19.46 -13.18 6.39
CA ASN A 369 -20.32 -13.86 7.36
C ASN A 369 -19.51 -14.65 8.39
N MET A 370 -18.46 -15.35 7.95
CA MET A 370 -17.54 -16.04 8.86
C MET A 370 -16.76 -15.09 9.76
N HIS A 371 -16.24 -13.98 9.22
CA HIS A 371 -15.59 -12.94 10.05
C HIS A 371 -16.54 -12.34 11.08
N ARG A 372 -17.82 -12.19 10.74
CA ARG A 372 -18.84 -11.72 11.69
C ARG A 372 -19.06 -12.72 12.82
N ARG A 373 -19.20 -14.01 12.50
CA ARG A 373 -19.33 -15.07 13.50
C ARG A 373 -18.13 -15.08 14.44
N LEU A 374 -16.90 -15.00 13.90
CA LEU A 374 -15.68 -14.88 14.70
C LEU A 374 -15.74 -13.67 15.64
N LYS A 375 -16.05 -12.48 15.13
CA LYS A 375 -16.15 -11.25 15.95
C LYS A 375 -17.19 -11.40 17.06
N GLN A 376 -18.34 -12.00 16.77
CA GLN A 376 -19.40 -12.25 17.76
C GLN A 376 -18.91 -13.21 18.85
N THR A 377 -18.32 -14.35 18.47
CA THR A 377 -17.75 -15.33 19.42
C THR A 377 -16.68 -14.70 20.30
N LEU A 378 -15.76 -13.93 19.72
CA LEU A 378 -14.71 -13.24 20.49
C LEU A 378 -15.28 -12.16 21.42
N SER A 379 -16.32 -11.42 21.00
CA SER A 379 -16.98 -10.44 21.87
C SER A 379 -17.71 -11.09 23.04
N GLN A 380 -18.40 -12.21 22.80
CA GLN A 380 -19.06 -13.00 23.85
C GLN A 380 -18.06 -13.60 24.82
N LEU A 381 -16.94 -14.13 24.30
CA LEU A 381 -15.84 -14.63 25.12
C LEU A 381 -15.21 -13.51 25.96
N LYS A 382 -15.01 -12.32 25.38
CA LYS A 382 -14.49 -11.17 26.13
C LYS A 382 -15.42 -10.80 27.29
N HIS A 383 -16.73 -10.72 27.05
CA HIS A 383 -17.70 -10.47 28.11
C HIS A 383 -17.72 -11.56 29.18
N SER A 384 -17.66 -12.84 28.80
CA SER A 384 -17.60 -13.92 29.79
C SER A 384 -16.31 -13.93 30.60
N LEU A 385 -15.17 -13.52 30.01
CA LEU A 385 -13.91 -13.33 30.73
C LEU A 385 -13.97 -12.17 31.72
N GLU A 386 -14.64 -11.06 31.36
CA GLU A 386 -14.88 -9.92 32.24
C GLU A 386 -15.75 -10.30 33.45
N GLU A 387 -16.79 -11.12 33.24
CA GLU A 387 -17.68 -11.59 34.30
C GLU A 387 -17.02 -12.63 35.23
N LEU A 388 -16.31 -13.63 34.66
CA LEU A 388 -15.72 -14.71 35.43
C LEU A 388 -14.44 -14.31 36.17
N ASN A 389 -13.63 -13.41 35.59
CA ASN A 389 -12.32 -13.05 36.10
C ASN A 389 -12.14 -11.51 36.18
N PRO A 390 -12.73 -10.84 37.19
CA PRO A 390 -12.77 -9.38 37.26
C PRO A 390 -11.42 -8.70 37.49
N VAL A 391 -10.38 -9.43 37.93
CA VAL A 391 -9.02 -8.88 38.08
C VAL A 391 -8.16 -9.15 36.84
N LEU A 392 -8.26 -10.36 36.27
CA LEU A 392 -7.46 -10.75 35.10
C LEU A 392 -7.92 -10.04 33.82
N SER A 393 -9.21 -9.70 33.71
CA SER A 393 -9.77 -8.97 32.57
C SER A 393 -9.16 -7.58 32.36
N TRP A 394 -8.58 -6.97 33.41
CA TRP A 394 -7.85 -5.71 33.31
C TRP A 394 -6.46 -5.86 32.67
N ILE A 395 -5.92 -7.08 32.66
CA ILE A 395 -4.62 -7.40 32.08
C ILE A 395 -4.82 -7.63 30.57
N GLN A 396 -4.68 -6.57 29.78
CA GLN A 396 -4.87 -6.63 28.32
C GLN A 396 -4.07 -7.77 27.65
N PRO A 397 -2.77 -7.98 27.95
CA PRO A 397 -2.02 -9.07 27.32
C PRO A 397 -2.58 -10.47 27.60
N TRP A 398 -3.19 -10.69 28.76
CA TRP A 398 -3.78 -11.98 29.12
C TRP A 398 -5.11 -12.20 28.38
N VAL A 399 -5.95 -11.16 28.28
CA VAL A 399 -7.19 -11.22 27.52
C VAL A 399 -6.89 -11.47 26.04
N GLU A 400 -5.92 -10.75 25.48
CA GLU A 400 -5.47 -10.92 24.09
C GLU A 400 -4.95 -12.34 23.83
N GLU A 401 -4.17 -12.93 24.75
CA GLU A 401 -3.71 -14.32 24.62
C GLU A 401 -4.89 -15.30 24.61
N LYS A 402 -5.89 -15.12 25.48
CA LYS A 402 -7.09 -15.97 25.50
C LYS A 402 -7.95 -15.82 24.27
N LEU A 403 -8.13 -14.59 23.79
CA LEU A 403 -8.86 -14.33 22.54
C LEU A 403 -8.12 -14.92 21.33
N LYS A 404 -6.80 -14.84 21.30
CA LYS A 404 -5.98 -15.42 20.23
C LYS A 404 -6.06 -16.95 20.21
N ILE A 405 -6.00 -17.61 21.37
CA ILE A 405 -6.19 -19.07 21.45
C ILE A 405 -7.58 -19.46 20.92
N ALA A 406 -8.63 -18.74 21.34
CA ALA A 406 -9.99 -19.00 20.86
C ALA A 406 -10.16 -18.71 19.36
N GLU A 407 -9.48 -17.71 18.83
CA GLU A 407 -9.42 -17.42 17.39
C GLU A 407 -8.73 -18.57 16.62
N GLU A 408 -7.59 -19.05 17.11
CA GLU A 408 -6.88 -20.19 16.52
C GLU A 408 -7.72 -21.47 16.55
N GLU A 409 -8.40 -21.76 17.66
CA GLU A 409 -9.35 -22.87 17.78
C GLU A 409 -10.53 -22.72 16.82
N PHE A 410 -11.13 -21.52 16.74
CA PHE A 410 -12.23 -21.24 15.82
C PHE A 410 -11.82 -21.46 14.35
N ILE A 411 -10.64 -20.99 13.96
CA ILE A 411 -10.10 -21.15 12.60
C ILE A 411 -9.88 -22.63 12.26
N LEU A 412 -9.43 -23.44 13.23
CA LEU A 412 -9.24 -24.87 13.04
C LEU A 412 -10.58 -25.61 12.89
N ASP A 413 -11.54 -25.32 13.76
CA ASP A 413 -12.86 -25.94 13.74
C ASP A 413 -13.67 -25.57 12.50
N HIS A 414 -13.56 -24.32 12.04
CA HIS A 414 -14.35 -23.75 10.93
C HIS A 414 -13.53 -23.55 9.65
N ARG A 415 -12.45 -24.33 9.46
CA ARG A 415 -11.50 -24.16 8.36
C ARG A 415 -12.15 -24.16 6.97
N TRP A 416 -13.25 -24.89 6.80
CA TRP A 416 -13.92 -25.10 5.51
C TRP A 416 -15.26 -24.38 5.37
N ASP A 417 -15.82 -23.87 6.46
CA ASP A 417 -17.17 -23.32 6.53
C ASP A 417 -17.40 -22.17 5.55
N ALA A 418 -16.40 -21.31 5.33
CA ALA A 418 -16.48 -20.24 4.33
C ALA A 418 -16.68 -20.79 2.90
N HIS A 419 -16.04 -21.91 2.57
CA HIS A 419 -16.17 -22.56 1.27
C HIS A 419 -17.51 -23.29 1.15
N GLU A 420 -17.97 -23.93 2.22
CA GLU A 420 -19.28 -24.59 2.28
C GLU A 420 -20.43 -23.56 2.17
N GLU A 421 -20.31 -22.42 2.84
CA GLU A 421 -21.24 -21.30 2.74
C GLU A 421 -21.23 -20.67 1.34
N ALA A 422 -20.05 -20.42 0.76
CA ALA A 422 -19.95 -19.92 -0.61
C ALA A 422 -20.60 -20.87 -1.62
N LEU A 423 -20.41 -22.18 -1.45
CA LEU A 423 -21.01 -23.21 -2.29
C LEU A 423 -22.55 -23.26 -2.11
N ALA A 424 -23.06 -23.10 -0.90
CA ALA A 424 -24.50 -23.00 -0.65
C ALA A 424 -25.11 -21.77 -1.34
N LEU A 425 -24.45 -20.60 -1.24
CA LEU A 425 -24.88 -19.36 -1.89
C LEU A 425 -24.83 -19.46 -3.43
N CYS A 426 -23.80 -20.10 -3.99
CA CYS A 426 -23.68 -20.31 -5.44
C CYS A 426 -24.78 -21.23 -5.97
N ARG A 427 -25.13 -22.30 -5.23
CA ARG A 427 -26.24 -23.21 -5.59
C ARG A 427 -27.60 -22.51 -5.54
N GLN A 428 -27.83 -21.66 -4.53
CA GLN A 428 -29.05 -20.84 -4.44
C GLN A 428 -29.17 -19.84 -5.60
N SER A 429 -28.03 -19.38 -6.13
CA SER A 429 -27.96 -18.43 -7.25
C SER A 429 -27.86 -19.11 -8.62
N HIS A 430 -28.00 -20.43 -8.70
CA HIS A 430 -27.90 -21.24 -9.93
C HIS A 430 -26.57 -21.08 -10.71
N LEU A 431 -25.45 -20.82 -10.01
CA LEU A 431 -24.13 -20.71 -10.62
C LEU A 431 -23.49 -22.09 -10.75
N GLU A 432 -23.93 -22.89 -11.72
CA GLU A 432 -23.52 -24.30 -11.87
C GLU A 432 -22.01 -24.48 -12.10
N GLN A 433 -21.41 -23.69 -13.00
CA GLN A 433 -19.97 -23.76 -13.28
C GLN A 433 -19.12 -23.44 -12.03
N THR A 434 -19.48 -22.38 -11.30
CA THR A 434 -18.78 -22.01 -10.06
C THR A 434 -18.98 -23.07 -8.99
N SER A 435 -20.20 -23.57 -8.84
CA SER A 435 -20.53 -24.60 -7.85
C SER A 435 -19.75 -25.89 -8.11
N TYR A 436 -19.57 -26.28 -9.38
CA TYR A 436 -18.71 -27.40 -9.77
C TYR A 436 -17.26 -27.20 -9.32
N PHE A 437 -16.65 -26.07 -9.67
CA PHE A 437 -15.25 -25.82 -9.31
C PHE A 437 -15.05 -25.67 -7.80
N LEU A 438 -15.91 -24.92 -7.10
CA LEU A 438 -15.85 -24.80 -5.64
C LEU A 438 -16.01 -26.15 -4.94
N GLN A 439 -16.93 -27.00 -5.40
CA GLN A 439 -17.12 -28.31 -4.81
C GLN A 439 -15.89 -29.19 -4.99
N ARG A 440 -15.32 -29.24 -6.19
CA ARG A 440 -14.09 -30.02 -6.43
C ARG A 440 -12.93 -29.47 -5.64
N ASP A 441 -12.80 -28.16 -5.57
CA ASP A 441 -11.73 -27.51 -4.82
C ASP A 441 -11.82 -27.83 -3.33
N LEU A 442 -13.03 -27.76 -2.75
CA LEU A 442 -13.31 -28.17 -1.38
C LEU A 442 -12.92 -29.66 -1.15
N THR A 443 -13.35 -30.56 -2.03
CA THR A 443 -13.01 -31.98 -1.95
C THR A 443 -11.49 -32.20 -2.05
N PHE A 444 -10.80 -31.46 -2.92
CA PHE A 444 -9.35 -31.53 -3.01
C PHE A 444 -8.69 -31.13 -1.69
N MET A 445 -9.04 -29.96 -1.16
CA MET A 445 -8.42 -29.42 0.05
C MET A 445 -8.72 -30.27 1.29
N ARG A 446 -9.92 -30.87 1.37
CA ARG A 446 -10.33 -31.71 2.49
C ARG A 446 -9.73 -33.11 2.45
N GLU A 447 -9.71 -33.76 1.29
CA GLU A 447 -9.39 -35.19 1.17
C GLU A 447 -8.02 -35.45 0.53
N ARG A 448 -7.69 -34.74 -0.56
CA ARG A 448 -6.49 -35.05 -1.38
C ARG A 448 -5.25 -34.29 -0.96
N GLU A 449 -5.37 -32.98 -0.70
CA GLU A 449 -4.27 -32.12 -0.29
C GLU A 449 -3.50 -32.66 0.94
N PRO A 450 -4.13 -33.09 2.05
CA PRO A 450 -3.38 -33.60 3.20
C PRO A 450 -2.58 -34.87 2.86
N VAL A 451 -3.15 -35.78 2.05
CA VAL A 451 -2.47 -37.00 1.58
C VAL A 451 -1.30 -36.65 0.67
N LEU A 452 -1.52 -35.79 -0.33
CA LEU A 452 -0.48 -35.32 -1.24
C LEU A 452 0.64 -34.59 -0.51
N LYS A 453 0.30 -33.74 0.47
CA LYS A 453 1.31 -33.06 1.30
C LYS A 453 2.12 -34.07 2.10
N GLN A 454 1.51 -35.13 2.62
CA GLN A 454 2.22 -36.21 3.30
C GLN A 454 3.12 -37.02 2.36
N GLU A 455 2.65 -37.36 1.15
CA GLU A 455 3.42 -38.13 0.16
C GLU A 455 4.56 -37.30 -0.45
N LEU A 456 4.28 -36.10 -0.92
CA LEU A 456 5.25 -35.21 -1.55
C LEU A 456 6.31 -34.70 -0.54
N SER A 457 5.95 -34.53 0.73
CA SER A 457 6.93 -34.17 1.78
C SER A 457 7.90 -35.32 2.13
N ARG A 458 7.52 -36.57 1.85
CA ARG A 458 8.42 -37.74 1.95
C ARG A 458 9.41 -37.79 0.79
N VAL A 459 9.04 -37.25 -0.38
CA VAL A 459 9.94 -37.15 -1.55
C VAL A 459 10.92 -35.98 -1.35
N ARG A 460 11.96 -36.22 -0.55
CA ARG A 460 12.98 -35.20 -0.25
C ARG A 460 14.16 -35.30 -1.20
N ASN A 461 14.46 -34.18 -1.86
CA ASN A 461 15.59 -34.04 -2.77
C ASN A 461 16.77 -33.37 -2.06
N PRO A 462 18.03 -33.67 -2.46
CA PRO A 462 19.18 -32.97 -1.92
C PRO A 462 19.11 -31.48 -2.25
N ASN A 463 19.43 -30.67 -1.25
CA ASN A 463 19.45 -29.23 -1.41
C ASN A 463 20.49 -28.79 -2.44
N ARG A 464 21.68 -29.40 -2.40
CA ARG A 464 22.79 -29.10 -3.30
C ARG A 464 23.43 -30.35 -3.90
N SER A 465 23.81 -30.26 -5.17
CA SER A 465 24.66 -31.24 -5.87
C SER A 465 26.00 -30.60 -6.23
N PHE A 466 27.07 -31.36 -6.05
CA PHE A 466 28.45 -30.95 -6.32
C PHE A 466 29.01 -31.78 -7.47
N HIS A 467 29.77 -31.13 -8.33
CA HIS A 467 30.25 -31.68 -9.59
C HIS A 467 31.77 -31.65 -9.62
N TRP A 468 32.41 -32.82 -9.54
CA TRP A 468 33.86 -32.99 -9.51
C TRP A 468 34.34 -33.50 -10.86
N ARG A 469 35.07 -32.66 -11.59
CA ARG A 469 35.53 -32.96 -12.95
C ARG A 469 36.98 -33.42 -12.92
N THR A 470 37.29 -34.55 -13.55
CA THR A 470 38.66 -35.05 -13.71
C THR A 470 38.99 -35.23 -15.18
N GLN A 471 40.16 -34.76 -15.61
CA GLN A 471 40.59 -34.88 -17.00
C GLN A 471 40.94 -36.34 -17.34
N ILE A 472 40.53 -36.81 -18.52
CA ILE A 472 40.95 -38.10 -19.05
C ILE A 472 42.29 -37.90 -19.77
N TRP A 473 43.36 -38.52 -19.24
CA TRP A 473 44.74 -38.23 -19.67
C TRP A 473 45.05 -38.67 -21.10
N PHE A 474 44.50 -39.80 -21.52
CA PHE A 474 44.75 -40.37 -22.85
C PHE A 474 43.57 -40.10 -23.79
N PRO A 475 43.79 -39.46 -24.95
CA PRO A 475 42.71 -39.19 -25.91
C PRO A 475 41.99 -40.41 -26.45
N HIS A 476 42.64 -41.58 -26.47
CA HIS A 476 42.02 -42.85 -26.87
C HIS A 476 40.86 -43.28 -25.96
N HIS A 477 40.83 -42.80 -24.71
CA HIS A 477 39.78 -43.09 -23.74
C HIS A 477 38.74 -41.97 -23.63
N TRP A 478 38.78 -40.96 -24.50
CA TRP A 478 37.70 -39.98 -24.58
C TRP A 478 36.47 -40.66 -25.17
N ASN A 479 35.28 -40.37 -24.65
CA ASN A 479 34.05 -40.93 -25.20
C ASN A 479 33.48 -39.96 -26.24
N VAL A 480 33.27 -40.43 -27.47
CA VAL A 480 32.54 -39.68 -28.49
C VAL A 480 31.08 -40.12 -28.46
N ARG A 481 30.16 -39.19 -28.19
CA ARG A 481 28.71 -39.43 -28.25
C ARG A 481 28.15 -38.89 -29.54
N LYS A 482 27.39 -39.72 -30.24
CA LYS A 482 26.54 -39.33 -31.37
C LYS A 482 25.14 -39.04 -30.84
N VAL A 483 24.66 -37.81 -31.02
CA VAL A 483 23.33 -37.38 -30.60
C VAL A 483 22.48 -37.10 -31.84
N PHE A 484 21.37 -37.83 -31.99
CA PHE A 484 20.46 -37.65 -33.13
C PHE A 484 19.04 -37.98 -32.69
N GLN A 485 18.07 -37.11 -33.01
CA GLN A 485 16.65 -37.33 -32.70
C GLN A 485 16.34 -37.67 -31.22
N GLY A 486 17.13 -37.13 -30.28
CA GLY A 486 16.98 -37.40 -28.85
C GLY A 486 17.64 -38.69 -28.35
N GLU A 487 18.14 -39.55 -29.25
CA GLU A 487 18.95 -40.71 -28.91
C GLU A 487 20.43 -40.34 -28.81
N SER A 488 21.13 -40.89 -27.81
CA SER A 488 22.57 -40.68 -27.61
C SER A 488 23.31 -42.01 -27.53
N GLU A 489 24.23 -42.25 -28.46
CA GLU A 489 25.02 -43.48 -28.53
C GLU A 489 26.52 -43.18 -28.38
N ILE A 490 27.26 -44.09 -27.73
CA ILE A 490 28.72 -43.98 -27.61
C ILE A 490 29.34 -44.65 -28.83
N VAL A 491 30.07 -43.87 -29.63
CA VAL A 491 30.78 -44.32 -30.84
C VAL A 491 32.25 -44.57 -30.51
N PRO A 492 32.90 -45.59 -31.11
CA PRO A 492 34.32 -45.84 -30.90
C PRO A 492 35.18 -44.63 -31.27
N THR A 493 36.14 -44.33 -30.40
CA THR A 493 37.01 -43.16 -30.53
C THR A 493 38.13 -43.43 -31.52
N VAL A 494 38.00 -42.86 -32.73
CA VAL A 494 39.00 -42.97 -33.80
C VAL A 494 39.78 -41.66 -33.92
N ILE A 495 41.11 -41.74 -33.81
CA ILE A 495 42.02 -40.60 -33.93
C ILE A 495 42.73 -40.66 -35.29
N SER A 496 42.53 -39.62 -36.11
CA SER A 496 43.23 -39.47 -37.38
C SER A 496 44.54 -38.70 -37.20
N ARG A 497 45.56 -39.07 -37.99
CA ARG A 497 46.86 -38.37 -37.99
C ARG A 497 46.91 -37.17 -38.94
N THR A 498 45.94 -37.06 -39.85
CA THR A 498 45.92 -36.05 -40.92
C THR A 498 44.95 -34.95 -40.55
N SER A 499 45.38 -33.69 -40.48
CA SER A 499 44.48 -32.58 -40.16
C SER A 499 43.40 -32.38 -41.23
N SER A 500 42.13 -32.37 -40.84
CA SER A 500 41.02 -32.01 -41.73
C SER A 500 40.86 -30.49 -41.81
N SER A 501 40.36 -29.98 -42.93
CA SER A 501 39.91 -28.57 -43.09
C SER A 501 38.40 -28.40 -42.94
N LEU A 502 37.66 -29.49 -42.69
CA LEU A 502 36.19 -29.55 -42.68
C LEU A 502 35.58 -29.36 -41.28
N ALA A 503 36.22 -28.59 -40.40
CA ALA A 503 35.68 -28.24 -39.09
C ALA A 503 34.62 -27.12 -39.15
N GLN A 504 33.84 -27.04 -40.24
CA GLN A 504 32.70 -26.12 -40.28
C GLN A 504 31.53 -26.78 -39.54
N PRO A 505 30.90 -26.10 -38.57
CA PRO A 505 29.67 -26.57 -38.00
C PRO A 505 28.61 -26.56 -39.10
N ARG A 506 28.17 -27.73 -39.57
CA ARG A 506 26.95 -27.79 -40.36
C ARG A 506 25.78 -27.60 -39.40
N SER A 507 25.07 -26.51 -39.60
CA SER A 507 23.81 -26.18 -38.93
C SER A 507 22.62 -26.85 -39.63
N ASP A 508 22.77 -28.12 -40.05
CA ASP A 508 21.66 -28.91 -40.58
C ASP A 508 21.00 -29.66 -39.42
N PRO A 509 19.70 -29.43 -39.12
CA PRO A 509 18.97 -30.14 -38.06
C PRO A 509 18.86 -31.65 -38.30
N ASN A 510 18.96 -32.08 -39.56
CA ASN A 510 18.77 -33.46 -39.99
C ASN A 510 20.04 -34.33 -39.90
N GLN A 511 21.11 -33.85 -39.27
CA GLN A 511 22.37 -34.59 -39.12
C GLN A 511 22.70 -34.86 -37.63
N PRO A 512 23.33 -36.01 -37.32
CA PRO A 512 23.78 -36.32 -35.97
C PRO A 512 24.85 -35.33 -35.50
N VAL A 513 24.77 -34.91 -34.24
CA VAL A 513 25.77 -34.06 -33.58
C VAL A 513 26.73 -34.93 -32.79
N TYR A 514 28.03 -34.75 -32.98
CA TYR A 514 29.06 -35.48 -32.26
C TYR A 514 29.64 -34.63 -31.12
N LEU A 515 29.57 -35.16 -29.91
CA LEU A 515 30.07 -34.54 -28.68
C LEU A 515 31.22 -35.38 -28.11
N VAL A 516 32.24 -34.73 -27.55
CA VAL A 516 33.39 -35.43 -26.98
C VAL A 516 33.51 -35.13 -25.50
N GLU A 517 33.50 -36.19 -24.70
CA GLU A 517 33.72 -36.13 -23.26
C GLU A 517 35.21 -36.30 -22.96
N LYS A 518 35.87 -35.16 -22.68
CA LYS A 518 37.29 -35.12 -22.27
C LYS A 518 37.48 -35.27 -20.75
N GLN A 519 36.39 -35.24 -19.99
CA GLN A 519 36.38 -35.24 -18.53
C GLN A 519 35.44 -36.33 -18.00
N ARG A 520 35.84 -36.99 -16.90
CA ARG A 520 34.94 -37.78 -16.07
C ARG A 520 34.29 -36.86 -15.03
N LEU A 521 32.98 -37.00 -14.88
CA LEU A 521 32.18 -36.24 -13.93
C LEU A 521 31.74 -37.16 -12.79
N HIS A 522 32.17 -36.84 -11.57
CA HIS A 522 31.62 -37.44 -10.36
C HIS A 522 30.69 -36.44 -9.67
N THR A 523 29.50 -36.90 -9.30
CA THR A 523 28.49 -36.07 -8.65
C THR A 523 28.28 -36.54 -7.21
N THR A 524 28.42 -35.64 -6.25
CA THR A 524 28.05 -35.88 -4.85
C THR A 524 26.89 -34.97 -4.46
N THR A 525 26.17 -35.33 -3.40
CA THR A 525 24.98 -34.58 -2.97
C THR A 525 24.95 -34.46 -1.45
N THR A 526 24.17 -33.52 -0.93
CA THR A 526 23.93 -33.33 0.52
C THR A 526 23.02 -34.41 1.13
N ARG A 527 22.78 -35.53 0.44
CA ARG A 527 21.88 -36.61 0.91
C ARG A 527 22.54 -37.54 1.92
N SER A 528 23.83 -37.83 1.76
CA SER A 528 24.55 -38.74 2.65
C SER A 528 24.99 -38.01 3.92
N THR A 529 25.08 -38.74 5.03
CA THR A 529 25.90 -38.30 6.17
C THR A 529 27.36 -38.19 5.70
N PHE A 530 28.17 -37.38 6.39
CA PHE A 530 29.57 -37.16 6.01
C PHE A 530 29.78 -36.50 4.65
N TRP A 531 28.76 -35.86 4.07
CA TRP A 531 28.86 -35.28 2.72
C TRP A 531 29.98 -34.23 2.61
N ARG A 532 30.31 -33.52 3.70
CA ARG A 532 31.44 -32.57 3.74
C ARG A 532 32.80 -33.24 3.56
N TRP A 533 33.02 -34.36 4.24
CA TRP A 533 34.25 -35.15 4.10
C TRP A 533 34.32 -35.87 2.76
N ILE A 534 33.18 -36.39 2.28
CA ILE A 534 33.09 -36.98 0.94
C ILE A 534 33.46 -35.92 -0.12
N ASN A 535 32.94 -34.70 0.00
CA ASN A 535 33.29 -33.58 -0.87
C ASN A 535 34.78 -33.23 -0.78
N TYR A 536 35.36 -33.20 0.42
CA TYR A 536 36.80 -33.01 0.59
C TYR A 536 37.62 -34.09 -0.13
N CYS A 537 37.25 -35.37 0.00
CA CYS A 537 37.93 -36.48 -0.68
C CYS A 537 37.83 -36.36 -2.20
N TYR A 538 36.63 -36.11 -2.75
CA TYR A 538 36.45 -35.95 -4.20
C TYR A 538 37.10 -34.68 -4.76
N ARG A 539 37.13 -33.59 -3.98
CA ARG A 539 37.86 -32.37 -4.32
C ARG A 539 39.35 -32.64 -4.40
N THR A 540 39.90 -33.30 -3.38
CA THR A 540 41.33 -33.68 -3.31
C THR A 540 41.69 -34.60 -4.47
N TYR A 541 40.87 -35.62 -4.73
CA TYR A 541 41.04 -36.50 -5.89
C TYR A 541 41.02 -35.72 -7.21
N SER A 542 40.03 -34.86 -7.41
CA SER A 542 39.89 -34.09 -8.65
C SER A 542 41.05 -33.13 -8.88
N TRP A 543 41.44 -32.38 -7.85
CA TRP A 543 42.57 -31.44 -7.92
C TRP A 543 43.89 -32.17 -8.11
N LEU A 544 44.08 -33.33 -7.46
CA LEU A 544 45.29 -34.13 -7.60
C LEU A 544 45.47 -34.64 -9.04
N TRP A 545 44.45 -35.30 -9.59
CA TRP A 545 44.51 -35.81 -10.97
C TRP A 545 44.63 -34.70 -12.02
N ASN A 546 43.97 -33.56 -11.80
CA ASN A 546 44.07 -32.42 -12.71
C ASN A 546 45.42 -31.70 -12.60
N ALA A 547 45.99 -31.56 -11.39
CA ALA A 547 47.32 -30.99 -11.18
C ALA A 547 48.39 -31.89 -11.81
N MET A 548 48.34 -33.21 -11.56
CA MET A 548 49.23 -34.17 -12.21
C MET A 548 49.09 -34.14 -13.73
N PHE A 549 47.89 -33.98 -14.27
CA PHE A 549 47.69 -33.84 -15.71
C PHE A 549 48.31 -32.56 -16.26
N ILE A 550 48.05 -31.40 -15.65
CA ILE A 550 48.54 -30.11 -16.13
C ILE A 550 50.08 -30.05 -16.01
N PHE A 551 50.61 -30.35 -14.83
CA PHE A 551 52.03 -30.22 -14.53
C PHE A 551 52.87 -31.42 -15.00
N GLY A 552 52.30 -32.62 -15.09
CA GLY A 552 53.00 -33.83 -15.52
C GLY A 552 52.85 -34.13 -17.01
N VAL A 553 51.76 -33.70 -17.65
CA VAL A 553 51.48 -34.00 -19.07
C VAL A 553 51.48 -32.72 -19.92
N VAL A 554 50.63 -31.74 -19.62
CA VAL A 554 50.41 -30.58 -20.50
C VAL A 554 51.64 -29.70 -20.63
N ILE A 555 52.21 -29.25 -19.51
CA ILE A 555 53.37 -28.34 -19.52
C ILE A 555 54.63 -29.02 -20.11
N PRO A 556 55.08 -30.20 -19.63
CA PRO A 556 56.33 -30.79 -20.10
C PRO A 556 56.26 -31.42 -21.51
N TRP A 557 55.08 -31.69 -22.07
CA TRP A 557 54.94 -32.38 -23.37
C TRP A 557 54.10 -31.68 -24.43
N CYS A 558 53.12 -30.87 -24.03
CA CYS A 558 52.18 -30.22 -24.97
C CYS A 558 52.44 -28.72 -25.14
N SER A 559 53.17 -28.08 -24.23
CA SER A 559 53.41 -26.64 -24.24
C SER A 559 54.46 -26.19 -25.29
N PRO A 560 54.53 -24.89 -25.61
CA PRO A 560 55.54 -24.33 -26.52
C PRO A 560 56.97 -24.33 -25.96
N VAL A 561 57.11 -24.54 -24.65
CA VAL A 561 58.36 -24.57 -23.88
C VAL A 561 58.54 -25.93 -23.20
N SER A 562 58.18 -27.00 -23.92
CA SER A 562 58.20 -28.38 -23.46
C SER A 562 59.49 -29.11 -23.85
N LEU A 563 59.75 -30.26 -23.21
CA LEU A 563 60.81 -31.19 -23.64
C LEU A 563 60.57 -31.65 -25.08
N ARG A 564 59.30 -31.89 -25.43
CA ARG A 564 58.91 -32.25 -26.81
C ARG A 564 59.25 -31.13 -27.80
N ALA A 565 59.01 -29.87 -27.44
CA ALA A 565 59.38 -28.73 -28.28
C ALA A 565 60.89 -28.58 -28.45
N LEU A 566 61.69 -29.03 -27.47
CA LEU A 566 63.14 -29.01 -27.56
C LEU A 566 63.69 -30.10 -28.50
N PHE A 567 63.23 -31.35 -28.36
CA PHE A 567 63.83 -32.50 -29.06
C PHE A 567 63.15 -32.88 -30.38
N CYS A 568 61.89 -32.51 -30.62
CA CYS A 568 61.24 -32.84 -31.89
C CYS A 568 61.74 -31.96 -33.04
N ILE A 569 61.99 -32.56 -34.21
CA ILE A 569 62.43 -31.82 -35.40
C ILE A 569 61.24 -31.08 -36.05
N ARG A 570 60.09 -31.75 -36.15
CA ARG A 570 58.87 -31.20 -36.79
C ARG A 570 57.92 -30.57 -35.75
N PRO A 571 57.20 -29.49 -36.11
CA PRO A 571 56.16 -28.94 -35.25
C PRO A 571 55.08 -30.00 -34.98
N PHE A 572 54.43 -29.93 -33.81
CA PHE A 572 53.41 -30.88 -33.39
C PHE A 572 52.11 -30.18 -33.03
N ILE A 573 51.00 -30.92 -33.00
CA ILE A 573 49.66 -30.42 -32.71
C ILE A 573 49.15 -31.19 -31.48
N PRO A 574 49.11 -30.59 -30.28
CA PRO A 574 48.74 -31.26 -29.03
C PRO A 574 47.22 -31.42 -28.86
N ASP A 575 46.41 -30.50 -29.40
CA ASP A 575 44.95 -30.56 -29.23
C ASP A 575 44.25 -31.28 -30.38
N LEU A 576 43.19 -32.01 -30.02
CA LEU A 576 42.29 -32.69 -30.94
C LEU A 576 40.90 -32.06 -30.93
N GLU A 577 40.31 -31.95 -32.12
CA GLU A 577 38.95 -31.50 -32.39
C GLU A 577 38.12 -32.62 -33.01
N VAL A 578 36.82 -32.65 -32.73
CA VAL A 578 35.90 -33.65 -33.27
C VAL A 578 35.33 -33.18 -34.61
N ASN A 579 35.35 -34.05 -35.60
CA ASN A 579 34.63 -33.81 -36.84
C ASN A 579 33.14 -34.07 -36.64
N GLN A 580 32.30 -33.12 -37.00
CA GLN A 580 30.83 -33.26 -36.90
C GLN A 580 30.24 -34.19 -37.98
N ILE A 581 31.01 -34.58 -38.99
CA ILE A 581 30.53 -35.47 -40.07
C ILE A 581 30.69 -36.95 -39.68
N ASP A 582 31.88 -37.35 -39.21
CA ASP A 582 32.20 -38.76 -38.96
C ASP A 582 32.41 -39.10 -37.48
N GLY A 583 32.40 -38.10 -36.58
CA GLY A 583 32.74 -38.28 -35.17
C GLY A 583 34.22 -38.56 -34.88
N THR A 584 35.08 -38.55 -35.90
CA THR A 584 36.52 -38.82 -35.77
C THR A 584 37.27 -37.61 -35.19
N LEU A 585 38.31 -37.88 -34.40
CA LEU A 585 39.14 -36.85 -33.78
C LEU A 585 40.32 -36.47 -34.70
N TYR A 586 40.42 -35.19 -35.03
CA TYR A 586 41.46 -34.62 -35.88
C TYR A 586 42.37 -33.67 -35.10
N PRO A 587 43.65 -33.55 -35.49
CA PRO A 587 44.55 -32.53 -34.94
C PRO A 587 44.07 -31.13 -35.29
N ARG A 588 43.83 -30.32 -34.25
CA ARG A 588 43.33 -28.96 -34.41
C ARG A 588 44.44 -28.05 -34.92
N LYS A 589 44.36 -27.60 -36.18
CA LYS A 589 45.42 -26.78 -36.81
C LYS A 589 45.80 -25.53 -36.01
N SER A 590 44.86 -24.95 -35.26
CA SER A 590 45.13 -23.75 -34.43
C SER A 590 46.00 -24.01 -33.20
N SER A 591 46.20 -25.27 -32.78
CA SER A 591 47.06 -25.61 -31.62
C SER A 591 48.50 -25.92 -32.02
N ILE A 592 48.93 -25.60 -33.24
CA ILE A 592 50.28 -25.93 -33.72
C ILE A 592 51.37 -25.33 -32.81
N THR A 593 52.26 -26.20 -32.34
CA THR A 593 53.37 -25.85 -31.46
C THR A 593 54.69 -25.98 -32.21
N HIS A 594 55.46 -24.89 -32.25
CA HIS A 594 56.77 -24.84 -32.90
C HIS A 594 57.89 -25.39 -31.99
N THR A 595 58.67 -26.32 -32.53
CA THR A 595 59.89 -26.88 -31.94
C THR A 595 61.11 -25.99 -32.18
N LEU A 596 62.22 -26.23 -31.46
CA LEU A 596 63.51 -25.55 -31.67
C LEU A 596 63.92 -25.54 -33.15
N CYS A 597 63.98 -26.71 -33.78
CA CYS A 597 64.36 -26.84 -35.20
C CYS A 597 63.38 -26.07 -36.11
N SER A 598 62.07 -26.18 -35.86
CA SER A 598 61.09 -25.47 -36.67
C SER A 598 61.15 -23.94 -36.47
N ARG A 599 61.48 -23.46 -35.27
CA ARG A 599 61.68 -22.03 -34.96
C ARG A 599 62.91 -21.49 -35.68
N LEU A 600 64.00 -22.26 -35.70
CA LEU A 600 65.20 -21.91 -36.47
C LEU A 600 64.92 -21.88 -37.97
N ILE A 601 64.25 -22.90 -38.51
CA ILE A 601 63.84 -22.92 -39.93
C ILE A 601 62.93 -21.73 -40.26
N LEU A 602 61.98 -21.40 -39.37
CA LEU A 602 61.10 -20.24 -39.56
C LEU A 602 61.86 -18.92 -39.49
N LEU A 603 62.85 -18.78 -38.61
CA LEU A 603 63.73 -17.62 -38.55
C LEU A 603 64.48 -17.44 -39.87
N TRP A 604 65.09 -18.50 -40.39
CA TRP A 604 65.81 -18.47 -41.66
C TRP A 604 64.88 -18.26 -42.87
N ARG A 605 63.66 -18.81 -42.83
CA ARG A 605 62.62 -18.53 -43.83
C ARG A 605 62.17 -17.07 -43.79
N HIS A 606 62.02 -16.50 -42.59
CA HIS A 606 61.69 -15.08 -42.41
C HIS A 606 62.82 -14.19 -42.93
N ILE A 607 64.07 -14.54 -42.69
CA ILE A 607 65.25 -13.83 -43.23
C ILE A 607 65.26 -13.90 -44.76
N SER A 608 65.04 -15.08 -45.34
CA SER A 608 64.94 -15.27 -46.79
C SER A 608 63.81 -14.42 -47.38
N LYS A 609 62.62 -14.44 -46.77
CA LYS A 609 61.47 -13.64 -47.19
C LYS A 609 61.74 -12.14 -47.09
N SER A 610 62.30 -11.67 -45.97
CA SER A 610 62.66 -10.26 -45.74
C SER A 610 63.69 -9.77 -46.75
N ARG A 611 64.61 -10.64 -47.19
CA ARG A 611 65.54 -10.34 -48.29
C ARG A 611 64.82 -10.25 -49.63
N THR A 612 64.00 -11.24 -49.98
CA THR A 612 63.28 -11.21 -51.27
C THR A 612 62.35 -10.02 -51.36
N GLU A 613 61.74 -9.61 -50.25
CA GLU A 613 60.89 -8.42 -50.16
C GLU A 613 61.69 -7.12 -50.31
N PHE A 614 62.89 -7.05 -49.75
CA PHE A 614 63.78 -5.90 -49.97
C PHE A 614 64.22 -5.80 -51.44
N GLU A 615 64.54 -6.93 -52.09
CA GLU A 615 64.94 -6.93 -53.50
C GLU A 615 63.77 -6.59 -54.44
N SER A 616 62.54 -7.03 -54.11
CA SER A 616 61.35 -6.82 -54.94
C SER A 616 60.73 -5.42 -54.82
N ARG A 617 60.95 -4.70 -53.72
CA ARG A 617 60.44 -3.33 -53.55
C ARG A 617 61.20 -2.34 -54.45
N PRO A 618 60.55 -1.41 -55.17
CA PRO A 618 61.23 -0.42 -56.01
C PRO A 618 62.13 0.51 -55.18
N ASP A 619 63.24 0.98 -55.77
CA ASP A 619 64.24 1.80 -55.07
C ASP A 619 63.70 3.21 -54.82
N THR A 620 63.29 3.48 -53.59
CA THR A 620 62.66 4.75 -53.15
C THR A 620 63.43 5.39 -51.99
N GLY A 621 64.60 4.85 -51.63
CA GLY A 621 65.38 5.27 -50.47
C GLY A 621 66.38 6.40 -50.77
N PHE A 622 66.67 7.22 -49.75
CA PHE A 622 67.66 8.33 -49.80
C PHE A 622 69.09 7.86 -50.13
N ILE A 623 69.43 6.60 -49.82
CA ILE A 623 70.68 5.95 -50.19
C ILE A 623 70.34 4.80 -51.14
N GLY A 624 70.83 4.87 -52.38
CA GLY A 624 70.50 3.88 -53.42
C GLY A 624 70.80 2.43 -53.01
N LYS A 625 70.11 1.47 -53.68
CA LYS A 625 70.17 0.03 -53.38
C LYS A 625 71.54 -0.61 -53.27
N GLY A 626 72.60 0.01 -53.80
CA GLY A 626 73.98 -0.50 -53.69
C GLY A 626 74.44 -0.65 -52.23
N PHE A 627 74.48 0.45 -51.47
CA PHE A 627 74.96 0.44 -50.08
C PHE A 627 73.92 -0.17 -49.12
N SER A 628 72.64 0.12 -49.32
CA SER A 628 71.56 -0.43 -48.49
C SER A 628 71.43 -1.96 -48.62
N ARG A 629 71.84 -2.57 -49.74
CA ARG A 629 71.93 -4.03 -49.88
C ARG A 629 72.98 -4.64 -48.95
N HIS A 630 74.13 -4.01 -48.76
CA HIS A 630 75.16 -4.48 -47.83
C HIS A 630 74.70 -4.37 -46.37
N LEU A 631 74.08 -3.24 -45.99
CA LEU A 631 73.50 -3.08 -44.65
C LEU A 631 72.36 -4.06 -44.40
N ASN A 632 71.47 -4.28 -45.36
CA ASN A 632 70.38 -5.24 -45.24
C ASN A 632 70.90 -6.69 -45.15
N ARG A 633 72.02 -7.00 -45.83
CA ARG A 633 72.72 -8.30 -45.71
C ARG A 633 73.30 -8.49 -44.30
N ILE A 634 73.97 -7.47 -43.77
CA ILE A 634 74.52 -7.49 -42.40
C ILE A 634 73.38 -7.61 -41.38
N TRP A 635 72.34 -6.79 -41.49
CA TRP A 635 71.20 -6.82 -40.58
C TRP A 635 70.47 -8.16 -40.58
N ASN A 636 70.19 -8.74 -41.75
CA ASN A 636 69.43 -9.98 -41.81
C ASN A 636 70.27 -11.23 -41.49
N TYR A 637 71.53 -11.33 -41.93
CA TYR A 637 72.34 -12.51 -41.67
C TYR A 637 73.13 -12.45 -40.36
N LEU A 638 73.67 -11.28 -39.97
CA LEU A 638 74.45 -11.15 -38.73
C LEU A 638 73.52 -10.89 -37.53
N VAL A 639 72.70 -9.84 -37.59
CA VAL A 639 71.89 -9.43 -36.43
C VAL A 639 70.65 -10.32 -36.27
N LYS A 640 69.82 -10.51 -37.30
CA LYS A 640 68.65 -11.39 -37.17
C LYS A 640 69.02 -12.88 -37.25
N GLY A 641 69.95 -13.24 -38.14
CA GLY A 641 70.36 -14.61 -38.40
C GLY A 641 71.25 -15.19 -37.33
N ALA A 642 72.49 -14.72 -37.23
CA ALA A 642 73.49 -15.27 -36.31
C ALA A 642 73.13 -15.01 -34.84
N LEU A 643 72.84 -13.76 -34.46
CA LEU A 643 72.46 -13.44 -33.07
C LEU A 643 71.09 -14.04 -32.71
N GLY A 644 70.09 -14.00 -33.61
CA GLY A 644 68.79 -14.64 -33.36
C GLY A 644 68.88 -16.18 -33.22
N THR A 645 69.70 -16.84 -34.04
CA THR A 645 69.98 -18.27 -33.91
C THR A 645 70.71 -18.57 -32.61
N LEU A 646 71.70 -17.75 -32.22
CA LEU A 646 72.43 -17.90 -30.97
C LEU A 646 71.51 -17.76 -29.75
N LEU A 647 70.65 -16.74 -29.71
CA LEU A 647 69.71 -16.51 -28.61
C LEU A 647 68.71 -17.65 -28.50
N ILE A 648 68.14 -18.12 -29.61
CA ILE A 648 67.20 -19.25 -29.61
C ILE A 648 67.92 -20.54 -29.20
N ALA A 649 69.11 -20.82 -29.72
CA ALA A 649 69.86 -22.03 -29.39
C ALA A 649 70.36 -22.06 -27.94
N LEU A 650 70.62 -20.91 -27.32
CA LEU A 650 71.12 -20.83 -25.94
C LEU A 650 69.99 -20.77 -24.91
N PHE A 651 69.02 -19.86 -25.06
CA PHE A 651 68.00 -19.64 -24.04
C PHE A 651 66.83 -20.62 -24.12
N PHE A 652 66.41 -21.02 -25.32
CA PHE A 652 65.24 -21.90 -25.46
C PHE A 652 65.44 -23.27 -24.80
N PRO A 653 66.58 -23.98 -24.94
CA PRO A 653 66.82 -25.23 -24.23
C PRO A 653 66.80 -25.07 -22.71
N ILE A 654 67.42 -24.01 -22.18
CA ILE A 654 67.45 -23.73 -20.74
C ILE A 654 66.02 -23.53 -20.23
N ILE A 655 65.22 -22.69 -20.89
CA ILE A 655 63.83 -22.43 -20.52
C ILE A 655 63.00 -23.72 -20.57
N CYS A 656 63.11 -24.52 -21.64
CA CYS A 656 62.37 -25.78 -21.78
C CYS A 656 62.73 -26.79 -20.68
N LEU A 657 64.02 -26.93 -20.37
CA LEU A 657 64.50 -27.84 -19.32
C LEU A 657 64.06 -27.36 -17.93
N SER A 658 64.25 -26.08 -17.60
CA SER A 658 63.88 -25.52 -16.30
C SER A 658 62.36 -25.58 -16.05
N ILE A 659 61.54 -25.17 -17.03
CA ILE A 659 60.08 -25.17 -16.90
C ILE A 659 59.55 -26.61 -16.80
N SER A 660 60.04 -27.51 -17.66
CA SER A 660 59.59 -28.91 -17.64
C SER A 660 60.03 -29.62 -16.36
N PHE A 661 61.26 -29.38 -15.88
CA PHE A 661 61.75 -29.93 -14.62
C PHE A 661 60.93 -29.44 -13.44
N LEU A 662 60.75 -28.12 -13.28
CA LEU A 662 59.95 -27.54 -12.20
C LEU A 662 58.51 -28.07 -12.23
N SER A 663 57.91 -28.15 -13.42
CA SER A 663 56.57 -28.67 -13.60
C SER A 663 56.46 -30.14 -13.20
N ILE A 664 57.40 -30.99 -13.61
CA ILE A 664 57.43 -32.41 -13.21
C ILE A 664 57.63 -32.54 -11.70
N CYS A 665 58.50 -31.73 -11.09
CA CYS A 665 58.65 -31.70 -9.63
C CYS A 665 57.32 -31.37 -8.94
N ILE A 666 56.61 -30.32 -9.37
CA ILE A 666 55.29 -29.96 -8.82
C ILE A 666 54.29 -31.11 -8.98
N ALA A 667 54.31 -31.84 -10.10
CA ALA A 667 53.44 -32.99 -10.34
C ALA A 667 53.77 -34.18 -9.44
N VAL A 668 55.06 -34.51 -9.26
CA VAL A 668 55.53 -35.60 -8.40
C VAL A 668 55.19 -35.34 -6.93
N PHE A 669 55.31 -34.08 -6.48
CA PHE A 669 54.93 -33.69 -5.13
C PHE A 669 53.41 -33.45 -4.95
N ALA A 670 52.60 -33.56 -6.01
CA ALA A 670 51.15 -33.34 -5.93
C ALA A 670 50.42 -34.21 -4.90
N PRO A 671 50.75 -35.50 -4.71
CA PRO A 671 50.17 -36.32 -3.66
C PRO A 671 50.43 -35.80 -2.23
N LEU A 672 51.45 -34.95 -2.04
CA LEU A 672 51.76 -34.34 -0.74
C LEU A 672 51.11 -32.96 -0.60
N TRP A 673 51.32 -32.05 -1.55
CA TRP A 673 50.85 -30.67 -1.39
C TRP A 673 49.35 -30.51 -1.67
N VAL A 674 48.75 -31.29 -2.58
CA VAL A 674 47.32 -31.14 -2.91
C VAL A 674 46.44 -31.46 -1.69
N PRO A 675 46.59 -32.60 -0.99
CA PRO A 675 45.80 -32.86 0.22
C PRO A 675 45.96 -31.79 1.30
N CYS A 676 47.19 -31.28 1.51
CA CYS A 676 47.42 -30.20 2.48
C CYS A 676 46.67 -28.92 2.09
N THR A 677 46.71 -28.51 0.82
CA THR A 677 46.01 -27.30 0.34
C THR A 677 44.48 -27.45 0.38
N THR A 678 43.94 -28.61 -0.01
CA THR A 678 42.50 -28.84 0.04
C THR A 678 41.99 -29.01 1.47
N LEU A 679 42.82 -29.51 2.39
CA LEU A 679 42.50 -29.60 3.82
C LEU A 679 42.48 -28.21 4.44
N LEU A 680 43.48 -27.37 4.16
CA LEU A 680 43.49 -25.98 4.61
C LEU A 680 42.25 -25.23 4.09
N PHE A 681 41.89 -25.45 2.83
CA PHE A 681 40.67 -24.89 2.26
C PHE A 681 39.40 -25.43 2.94
N HIS A 682 39.33 -26.73 3.24
CA HIS A 682 38.21 -27.32 3.98
C HIS A 682 38.08 -26.75 5.40
N LEU A 683 39.19 -26.59 6.12
CA LEU A 683 39.20 -25.93 7.43
C LEU A 683 38.79 -24.46 7.31
N SER A 684 39.26 -23.73 6.28
CA SER A 684 38.82 -22.35 6.03
C SER A 684 37.31 -22.24 5.77
N MET A 685 36.70 -23.26 5.15
CA MET A 685 35.26 -23.31 4.94
C MET A 685 34.47 -23.46 6.24
N ILE A 686 35.03 -24.22 7.19
CA ILE A 686 34.42 -24.47 8.50
C ILE A 686 34.55 -23.23 9.41
N PHE A 687 35.73 -22.58 9.44
CA PHE A 687 36.02 -21.49 10.38
C PHE A 687 35.71 -20.10 9.84
N VAL A 688 35.84 -19.85 8.53
CA VAL A 688 35.75 -18.50 7.93
C VAL A 688 34.50 -18.35 7.08
N TYR A 689 34.38 -19.13 5.99
CA TYR A 689 33.28 -18.96 5.03
C TYR A 689 32.85 -20.27 4.33
N ASP A 690 31.60 -20.69 4.53
CA ASP A 690 31.08 -21.95 3.98
C ASP A 690 30.64 -21.82 2.52
N PHE A 691 31.58 -22.03 1.60
CA PHE A 691 31.29 -22.11 0.16
C PHE A 691 30.40 -23.30 -0.22
N ASP A 692 30.35 -24.35 0.61
CA ASP A 692 29.59 -25.58 0.37
C ASP A 692 28.20 -25.56 1.02
N SER A 693 27.78 -24.42 1.59
CA SER A 693 26.50 -24.27 2.27
C SER A 693 25.32 -24.85 1.46
N PRO A 694 24.47 -25.70 2.07
CA PRO A 694 23.44 -26.44 1.35
C PRO A 694 22.23 -25.61 0.91
N GLY A 695 21.96 -24.43 1.51
CA GLY A 695 20.85 -23.56 1.09
C GLY A 695 20.68 -22.28 1.92
N LEU A 696 19.97 -21.28 1.37
CA LEU A 696 19.50 -20.08 2.08
C LEU A 696 18.29 -20.45 2.97
N PRO A 697 18.12 -19.86 4.18
CA PRO A 697 18.70 -18.59 4.66
C PRO A 697 19.80 -18.77 5.73
N ARG A 698 20.68 -19.77 5.62
CA ARG A 698 21.72 -19.99 6.64
C ARG A 698 22.86 -18.98 6.52
N ASN A 699 23.37 -18.51 7.67
CA ASN A 699 24.61 -17.74 7.72
C ASN A 699 25.79 -18.56 7.17
N LYS A 700 26.65 -17.90 6.39
CA LYS A 700 27.81 -18.52 5.74
C LYS A 700 29.13 -18.14 6.39
N VAL A 701 29.15 -17.08 7.21
CA VAL A 701 30.35 -16.50 7.80
C VAL A 701 30.50 -17.00 9.24
N CYS A 702 31.69 -17.50 9.59
CA CYS A 702 32.06 -17.90 10.95
C CYS A 702 31.03 -18.78 11.68
N ILE A 703 30.58 -19.86 11.03
CA ILE A 703 29.48 -20.74 11.50
C ILE A 703 29.73 -21.29 12.92
N ILE A 704 30.97 -21.68 13.23
CA ILE A 704 31.32 -22.19 14.57
C ILE A 704 31.14 -21.11 15.63
N MET A 705 31.49 -19.86 15.31
CA MET A 705 31.42 -18.77 16.30
C MET A 705 29.99 -18.40 16.62
N GLU A 706 29.13 -18.37 15.61
CA GLU A 706 27.68 -18.21 15.80
C GLU A 706 27.11 -19.35 16.65
N ALA A 707 27.44 -20.61 16.33
CA ALA A 707 26.93 -21.75 17.09
C ALA A 707 27.38 -21.73 18.56
N LEU A 708 28.66 -21.47 18.83
CA LEU A 708 29.22 -21.48 20.19
C LEU A 708 28.80 -20.25 20.99
N LEU A 709 29.09 -19.03 20.52
CA LEU A 709 28.87 -17.83 21.30
C LEU A 709 27.39 -17.44 21.35
N TRP A 710 26.71 -17.46 20.20
CA TRP A 710 25.34 -16.96 20.13
C TRP A 710 24.32 -18.01 20.57
N HIS A 711 24.30 -19.18 19.92
CA HIS A 711 23.26 -20.18 20.19
C HIS A 711 23.50 -20.99 21.47
N ILE A 712 24.73 -21.43 21.74
CA ILE A 712 25.03 -22.26 22.91
C ILE A 712 25.26 -21.38 24.15
N CYS A 713 26.24 -20.47 24.14
CA CYS A 713 26.58 -19.70 25.33
C CYS A 713 25.50 -18.68 25.70
N LEU A 714 25.16 -17.75 24.80
CA LEU A 714 24.21 -16.68 25.10
C LEU A 714 22.77 -17.19 25.19
N GLN A 715 22.25 -17.81 24.12
CA GLN A 715 20.86 -18.27 24.10
C GLN A 715 20.63 -19.58 24.86
N GLY A 716 21.62 -20.46 24.92
CA GLY A 716 21.46 -21.80 25.49
C GLY A 716 21.81 -21.93 26.99
N ILE A 717 22.68 -21.07 27.54
CA ILE A 717 23.15 -21.16 28.94
C ILE A 717 22.82 -19.89 29.73
N LEU A 718 23.15 -18.72 29.18
CA LEU A 718 22.91 -17.44 29.88
C LEU A 718 21.43 -17.06 29.89
N GLN A 719 20.73 -17.15 28.77
CA GLN A 719 19.30 -16.85 28.69
C GLN A 719 18.43 -17.67 29.65
N PRO A 720 18.51 -19.02 29.75
CA PRO A 720 17.62 -19.79 30.63
C PRO A 720 17.91 -19.52 32.10
N SER A 721 19.18 -19.32 32.47
CA SER A 721 19.53 -18.95 33.85
C SER A 721 18.94 -17.60 34.23
N LEU A 722 19.08 -16.58 33.38
CA LEU A 722 18.45 -15.28 33.60
C LEU A 722 16.91 -15.37 33.58
N ALA A 723 16.33 -16.15 32.67
CA ALA A 723 14.88 -16.30 32.55
C ALA A 723 14.27 -16.98 33.79
N VAL A 724 14.91 -18.03 34.32
CA VAL A 724 14.52 -18.70 35.58
C VAL A 724 14.66 -17.73 36.75
N VAL A 725 15.75 -16.97 36.84
CA VAL A 725 15.92 -15.96 37.90
C VAL A 725 14.81 -14.90 37.84
N VAL A 726 14.47 -14.42 36.64
CA VAL A 726 13.40 -13.44 36.46
C VAL A 726 12.04 -14.05 36.83
N ALA A 727 11.74 -15.27 36.37
CA ALA A 727 10.44 -15.92 36.58
C ALA A 727 10.17 -16.28 38.03
N PHE A 728 11.17 -16.84 38.74
CA PHE A 728 10.97 -17.40 40.08
C PHE A 728 11.37 -16.45 41.22
N PHE A 729 12.25 -15.48 40.98
CA PHE A 729 12.69 -14.56 42.03
C PHE A 729 12.24 -13.12 41.77
N ILE A 730 12.60 -12.54 40.64
CA ILE A 730 12.33 -11.10 40.39
C ILE A 730 10.84 -10.84 40.28
N CYS A 731 10.10 -11.61 39.48
CA CYS A 731 8.66 -11.40 39.28
C CYS A 731 7.84 -11.62 40.56
N PRO A 732 8.02 -12.70 41.35
CA PRO A 732 7.28 -12.89 42.58
C PRO A 732 7.60 -11.85 43.65
N VAL A 733 8.87 -11.45 43.79
CA VAL A 733 9.26 -10.39 44.74
C VAL A 733 8.68 -9.04 44.32
N ALA A 734 8.77 -8.69 43.04
CA ALA A 734 8.18 -7.45 42.54
C ALA A 734 6.64 -7.45 42.67
N SER A 735 5.98 -8.57 42.37
CA SER A 735 4.53 -8.74 42.56
C SER A 735 4.13 -8.56 44.03
N LEU A 736 4.87 -9.17 44.97
CA LEU A 736 4.62 -9.01 46.39
C LEU A 736 4.78 -7.55 46.85
N ILE A 737 5.82 -6.86 46.38
CA ILE A 737 6.04 -5.43 46.69
C ILE A 737 4.87 -4.58 46.16
N VAL A 738 4.46 -4.79 44.90
CA VAL A 738 3.33 -4.06 44.30
C VAL A 738 2.03 -4.34 45.07
N PHE A 739 1.76 -5.60 45.41
CA PHE A 739 0.59 -6.00 46.19
C PHE A 739 0.55 -5.35 47.58
N LEU A 740 1.68 -5.37 48.31
CA LEU A 740 1.77 -4.75 49.64
C LEU A 740 1.60 -3.23 49.55
N ALA A 741 2.24 -2.60 48.56
CA ALA A 741 2.09 -1.17 48.32
C ALA A 741 0.66 -0.79 47.94
N SER A 742 -0.04 -1.60 47.16
CA SER A 742 -1.43 -1.36 46.76
C SER A 742 -2.41 -1.55 47.92
N ALA A 743 -2.21 -2.60 48.73
CA ALA A 743 -3.02 -2.84 49.92
C ALA A 743 -2.85 -1.69 50.93
N LEU A 744 -1.60 -1.28 51.19
CA LEU A 744 -1.31 -0.16 52.08
C LEU A 744 -1.92 1.14 51.57
N ARG A 745 -1.74 1.46 50.28
CA ARG A 745 -2.33 2.63 49.63
C ARG A 745 -3.85 2.64 49.75
N CYS A 746 -4.50 1.50 49.51
CA CYS A 746 -5.95 1.35 49.61
C CYS A 746 -6.43 1.59 51.06
N ILE A 747 -5.79 0.97 52.05
CA ILE A 747 -6.14 1.14 53.46
C ILE A 747 -5.97 2.60 53.90
N CYS A 748 -4.81 3.21 53.63
CA CYS A 748 -4.57 4.61 53.94
C CYS A 748 -5.59 5.53 53.27
N ARG A 749 -5.95 5.24 52.01
CA ARG A 749 -6.94 5.99 51.25
C ARG A 749 -8.36 5.84 51.80
N ILE A 750 -8.78 4.63 52.19
CA ILE A 750 -10.09 4.39 52.80
C ILE A 750 -10.18 5.13 54.14
N ILE A 751 -9.14 5.04 54.98
CA ILE A 751 -9.09 5.76 56.27
C ILE A 751 -9.20 7.26 56.03
N TRP A 752 -8.45 7.79 55.05
CA TRP A 752 -8.47 9.20 54.69
C TRP A 752 -9.85 9.66 54.20
N ASP A 753 -10.46 8.97 53.24
CA ASP A 753 -11.76 9.31 52.68
C ASP A 753 -12.87 9.21 53.74
N VAL A 754 -12.83 8.22 54.63
CA VAL A 754 -13.76 8.10 55.78
C VAL A 754 -13.59 9.28 56.74
N ALA A 755 -12.35 9.64 57.06
CA ALA A 755 -12.06 10.78 57.93
C ALA A 755 -12.54 12.11 57.31
N MET A 756 -12.20 12.38 56.05
CA MET A 756 -12.62 13.60 55.35
C MET A 756 -14.14 13.67 55.19
N TYR A 757 -14.80 12.55 54.89
CA TYR A 757 -16.26 12.48 54.77
C TYR A 757 -16.95 12.84 56.09
N HIS A 758 -16.57 12.22 57.21
CA HIS A 758 -17.25 12.42 58.48
C HIS A 758 -16.87 13.72 59.19
N ILE A 759 -15.62 14.19 59.05
CA ILE A 759 -15.11 15.38 59.74
C ILE A 759 -15.48 16.65 58.96
N LEU A 760 -15.30 16.65 57.63
CA LEU A 760 -15.46 17.86 56.80
C LEU A 760 -16.74 17.81 55.96
N ILE A 761 -16.88 16.86 55.04
CA ILE A 761 -17.87 16.92 53.96
C ILE A 761 -19.31 16.78 54.49
N LYS A 762 -19.57 15.80 55.37
CA LYS A 762 -20.92 15.58 55.92
C LYS A 762 -21.43 16.76 56.75
N ARG A 763 -20.54 17.51 57.41
CA ARG A 763 -20.91 18.63 58.30
C ARG A 763 -20.83 20.00 57.64
N ARG A 764 -19.98 20.18 56.62
CA ARG A 764 -19.67 21.49 56.02
C ARG A 764 -19.81 21.53 54.49
N GLY A 765 -20.18 20.43 53.84
CA GLY A 765 -20.36 20.37 52.39
C GLY A 765 -21.51 21.24 51.91
N ARG A 766 -21.24 22.10 50.91
CA ARG A 766 -22.20 23.01 50.29
C ARG A 766 -22.01 23.00 48.77
N VAL A 767 -23.04 23.43 48.04
CA VAL A 767 -22.97 23.59 46.59
C VAL A 767 -22.01 24.73 46.24
N PRO A 768 -20.97 24.51 45.42
CA PRO A 768 -20.02 25.55 45.04
C PRO A 768 -20.62 26.52 44.02
N SER A 769 -20.27 27.80 44.12
CA SER A 769 -20.64 28.85 43.17
C SER A 769 -19.64 29.02 42.02
N SER A 770 -18.44 28.44 42.12
CA SER A 770 -17.38 28.51 41.11
C SER A 770 -16.40 27.35 41.23
N ASP A 771 -15.63 27.12 40.17
CA ASP A 771 -14.55 26.12 40.17
C ASP A 771 -13.45 26.49 41.17
N SER A 772 -13.00 25.51 41.93
CA SER A 772 -11.90 25.63 42.88
C SER A 772 -10.93 24.45 42.75
N TRP A 773 -9.76 24.55 43.38
CA TRP A 773 -8.83 23.42 43.43
C TRP A 773 -9.39 22.22 44.22
N LEU A 774 -10.36 22.45 45.11
CA LEU A 774 -11.00 21.42 45.94
C LEU A 774 -12.18 20.75 45.24
N VAL A 775 -12.92 21.48 44.41
CA VAL A 775 -14.10 20.99 43.71
C VAL A 775 -14.12 21.64 42.33
N LYS A 776 -14.16 20.81 41.29
CA LYS A 776 -14.08 21.24 39.89
C LYS A 776 -15.27 20.69 39.12
N ARG A 777 -15.89 21.52 38.29
CA ARG A 777 -16.95 21.11 37.39
C ARG A 777 -16.38 20.32 36.21
N VAL A 778 -16.95 19.14 35.97
CA VAL A 778 -16.52 18.21 34.91
C VAL A 778 -17.48 18.26 33.73
N SER A 779 -18.77 18.47 33.98
CA SER A 779 -19.76 18.68 32.94
C SER A 779 -20.87 19.63 33.41
N GLY A 780 -21.53 20.27 32.46
CA GLY A 780 -22.65 21.17 32.71
C GLY A 780 -22.70 22.32 31.71
N PRO A 781 -23.83 23.05 31.66
CA PRO A 781 -24.00 24.23 30.81
C PRO A 781 -22.85 25.25 30.97
N GLY A 782 -22.28 25.68 29.84
CA GLY A 782 -21.24 26.73 29.80
C GLY A 782 -19.81 26.24 30.01
N LEU A 783 -19.56 24.93 30.09
CA LEU A 783 -18.20 24.36 30.17
C LEU A 783 -17.59 24.06 28.79
N SER A 784 -18.41 23.74 27.79
CA SER A 784 -17.99 23.55 26.40
C SER A 784 -18.55 24.65 25.50
N ASN A 785 -17.81 25.02 24.45
CA ASN A 785 -18.22 26.07 23.52
C ASN A 785 -19.21 25.58 22.44
N ASP A 786 -19.49 24.28 22.41
CA ASP A 786 -20.25 23.59 21.37
C ASP A 786 -21.72 23.43 21.79
N HIS A 787 -22.37 24.55 22.06
CA HIS A 787 -23.78 24.60 22.39
C HIS A 787 -24.57 25.26 21.25
N TYR A 788 -25.73 24.68 20.92
CA TYR A 788 -26.67 25.26 19.97
C TYR A 788 -27.93 25.72 20.72
N PHE A 789 -28.47 26.87 20.32
CA PHE A 789 -29.71 27.40 20.87
C PHE A 789 -30.89 26.96 20.01
N GLN A 790 -31.91 26.39 20.63
CA GLN A 790 -33.15 26.06 19.94
C GLN A 790 -34.10 27.26 19.98
N ILE A 791 -34.61 27.66 18.82
CA ILE A 791 -35.69 28.65 18.70
C ILE A 791 -37.01 27.97 18.35
N ARG A 792 -38.12 28.67 18.61
CA ARG A 792 -39.45 28.21 18.19
C ARG A 792 -39.76 28.61 16.74
N PRO A 793 -40.65 27.90 16.03
CA PRO A 793 -41.06 28.25 14.66
C PRO A 793 -41.57 29.69 14.53
N GLU A 794 -42.28 30.20 15.53
CA GLU A 794 -42.84 31.56 15.50
C GLU A 794 -41.73 32.62 15.57
N GLN A 795 -40.66 32.35 16.33
CA GLN A 795 -39.49 33.21 16.38
C GLN A 795 -38.73 33.20 15.05
N ALA A 796 -38.62 32.02 14.41
CA ALA A 796 -37.99 31.90 13.10
C ALA A 796 -38.77 32.69 12.03
N LEU A 797 -40.10 32.59 12.04
CA LEU A 797 -40.98 33.33 11.14
C LEU A 797 -40.84 34.85 11.34
N ALA A 798 -40.89 35.32 12.59
CA ALA A 798 -40.74 36.75 12.91
C ALA A 798 -39.37 37.30 12.45
N ALA A 799 -38.29 36.53 12.59
CA ALA A 799 -36.97 36.93 12.08
C ALA A 799 -36.91 36.94 10.55
N PHE A 800 -37.61 36.02 9.88
CA PHE A 800 -37.71 35.97 8.43
C PHE A 800 -38.49 37.17 7.88
N GLU A 801 -39.65 37.48 8.46
CA GLU A 801 -40.46 38.65 8.12
C GLU A 801 -39.70 39.96 8.32
N ALA A 802 -39.02 40.12 9.46
CA ALA A 802 -38.18 41.30 9.72
C ALA A 802 -37.06 41.46 8.69
N LYS A 803 -36.51 40.34 8.18
CA LYS A 803 -35.50 40.35 7.12
C LYS A 803 -36.10 40.72 5.77
N LEU A 804 -37.29 40.23 5.44
CA LEU A 804 -38.01 40.61 4.21
C LEU A 804 -38.35 42.11 4.21
N GLU A 805 -38.89 42.63 5.31
CA GLU A 805 -39.21 44.06 5.46
C GLU A 805 -37.94 44.92 5.32
N THR A 806 -36.80 44.45 5.82
CA THR A 806 -35.52 45.14 5.65
C THR A 806 -35.10 45.24 4.18
N GLU A 807 -35.31 44.18 3.38
CA GLU A 807 -35.01 44.19 1.95
C GLU A 807 -36.00 45.07 1.17
N GLU A 808 -37.28 45.05 1.54
CA GLU A 808 -38.30 45.94 0.96
C GLU A 808 -37.95 47.41 1.20
N LEU A 809 -37.53 47.77 2.41
CA LEU A 809 -37.07 49.12 2.74
C LEU A 809 -35.82 49.53 1.96
N ASN A 810 -34.92 48.59 1.62
CA ASN A 810 -33.76 48.87 0.76
C ASN A 810 -34.20 49.21 -0.66
N ALA A 811 -35.07 48.38 -1.24
CA ALA A 811 -35.60 48.60 -2.59
C ALA A 811 -36.39 49.92 -2.68
N PHE A 812 -37.24 50.19 -1.68
CA PHE A 812 -37.98 51.44 -1.58
C PHE A 812 -37.04 52.65 -1.52
N LYS A 813 -35.97 52.58 -0.69
CA LYS A 813 -34.98 53.66 -0.60
C LYS A 813 -34.36 53.94 -1.96
N GLU A 814 -33.88 52.92 -2.67
CA GLU A 814 -33.23 53.09 -3.97
C GLU A 814 -34.17 53.75 -5.00
N GLU A 815 -35.43 53.31 -5.04
CA GLU A 815 -36.43 53.86 -5.95
C GLU A 815 -36.77 55.32 -5.64
N VAL A 816 -36.96 55.65 -4.36
CA VAL A 816 -37.29 57.03 -3.94
C VAL A 816 -36.08 57.97 -4.08
N GLU A 817 -34.85 57.50 -3.82
CA GLU A 817 -33.63 58.29 -4.08
C GLU A 817 -33.54 58.69 -5.56
N ARG A 818 -33.95 57.79 -6.48
CA ARG A 818 -34.02 58.08 -7.92
C ARG A 818 -35.05 59.15 -8.25
N ILE A 819 -36.25 59.08 -7.66
CA ILE A 819 -37.33 60.06 -7.89
C ILE A 819 -36.94 61.44 -7.36
N ILE A 820 -36.36 61.52 -6.15
CA ILE A 820 -35.91 62.79 -5.54
C ILE A 820 -34.94 63.54 -6.45
N LEU A 821 -34.05 62.84 -7.14
CA LEU A 821 -33.02 63.42 -8.02
C LEU A 821 -33.52 63.83 -9.43
N LEU A 822 -34.75 63.47 -9.80
CA LEU A 822 -35.30 63.73 -11.15
C LEU A 822 -35.28 65.21 -11.58
N PRO A 823 -35.64 66.20 -10.73
CA PRO A 823 -35.61 67.61 -11.13
C PRO A 823 -34.20 68.10 -11.46
N GLN A 824 -33.18 67.63 -10.73
CA GLN A 824 -31.78 67.96 -11.01
C GLN A 824 -31.33 67.38 -12.36
N GLN A 825 -31.77 66.15 -12.68
CA GLN A 825 -31.46 65.51 -13.96
C GLN A 825 -32.11 66.28 -15.11
N MET A 826 -33.40 66.60 -15.01
CA MET A 826 -34.08 67.38 -16.05
C MET A 826 -33.49 68.79 -16.21
N PHE A 827 -33.06 69.43 -15.12
CA PHE A 827 -32.37 70.72 -15.19
C PHE A 827 -31.06 70.61 -15.99
N ARG A 828 -30.24 69.59 -15.69
CA ARG A 828 -28.99 69.33 -16.42
C ARG A 828 -29.26 69.05 -17.90
N GLU A 829 -30.26 68.24 -18.20
CA GLU A 829 -30.65 67.89 -19.58
C GLU A 829 -31.17 69.11 -20.35
N PHE A 830 -32.02 69.92 -19.74
CA PHE A 830 -32.52 71.16 -20.35
C PHE A 830 -31.38 72.11 -20.71
N VAL A 831 -30.44 72.32 -19.78
CA VAL A 831 -29.28 73.19 -20.03
C VAL A 831 -28.41 72.62 -21.16
N ALA A 832 -28.18 71.31 -21.18
CA ALA A 832 -27.48 70.66 -22.27
C ALA A 832 -28.21 70.81 -23.61
N GLN A 833 -29.53 70.61 -23.67
CA GLN A 833 -30.26 70.71 -24.93
C GLN A 833 -30.34 72.14 -25.48
N CYS A 834 -30.59 73.13 -24.62
CA CYS A 834 -30.78 74.51 -25.05
C CYS A 834 -29.48 75.27 -25.30
N PHE A 835 -28.41 74.99 -24.53
CA PHE A 835 -27.21 75.84 -24.55
C PHE A 835 -25.91 75.14 -24.99
N HIS A 836 -25.90 73.81 -25.14
CA HIS A 836 -24.72 73.09 -25.63
C HIS A 836 -24.23 73.51 -27.03
N PRO A 837 -25.10 73.83 -28.03
CA PRO A 837 -24.65 74.35 -29.33
C PRO A 837 -23.82 75.64 -29.23
N PHE A 838 -23.95 76.38 -28.13
CA PHE A 838 -23.22 77.61 -27.84
C PHE A 838 -22.01 77.41 -26.93
N SER A 839 -21.61 76.15 -26.67
CA SER A 839 -20.55 75.78 -25.72
C SER A 839 -20.74 76.29 -24.29
N ALA A 840 -21.97 76.63 -23.90
CA ALA A 840 -22.24 77.02 -22.52
C ALA A 840 -22.42 75.77 -21.64
N THR A 841 -21.85 75.82 -20.44
CA THR A 841 -21.95 74.74 -19.44
C THR A 841 -22.80 75.16 -18.26
N LEU A 842 -23.46 74.20 -17.62
CA LEU A 842 -24.23 74.44 -16.39
C LEU A 842 -23.33 75.04 -15.30
N CYS A 843 -23.68 76.25 -14.85
CA CYS A 843 -23.07 76.86 -13.66
C CYS A 843 -23.74 76.29 -12.39
N LYS A 844 -22.94 75.90 -11.40
CA LYS A 844 -23.41 75.37 -10.10
C LYS A 844 -23.75 76.48 -9.10
N GLU A 845 -24.37 77.55 -9.58
CA GLU A 845 -24.76 78.72 -8.78
C GLU A 845 -26.19 79.13 -9.15
N GLY A 846 -26.84 79.92 -8.29
CA GLY A 846 -28.23 80.33 -8.46
C GLY A 846 -29.24 79.19 -8.30
N VAL A 847 -30.32 79.22 -9.08
CA VAL A 847 -31.50 78.34 -8.96
C VAL A 847 -31.15 76.84 -8.96
N TYR A 848 -30.15 76.42 -9.74
CA TYR A 848 -29.71 75.02 -9.76
C TYR A 848 -29.16 74.54 -8.39
N LYS A 849 -28.46 75.41 -7.66
CA LYS A 849 -27.91 75.10 -6.34
C LYS A 849 -29.00 74.93 -5.28
N GLU A 850 -30.12 75.64 -5.43
CA GLU A 850 -31.28 75.53 -4.54
C GLU A 850 -31.96 74.16 -4.73
N VAL A 851 -32.18 73.74 -5.98
CA VAL A 851 -32.66 72.39 -6.32
C VAL A 851 -31.66 71.31 -5.88
N GLU A 852 -30.37 71.59 -5.97
CA GLU A 852 -29.32 70.68 -5.50
C GLU A 852 -29.40 70.46 -3.99
N LYS A 853 -29.56 71.54 -3.22
CA LYS A 853 -29.69 71.53 -1.77
C LYS A 853 -30.98 70.84 -1.33
N GLU A 854 -32.11 71.17 -1.95
CA GLU A 854 -33.42 70.59 -1.63
C GLU A 854 -33.41 69.06 -1.77
N ALA A 855 -32.83 68.52 -2.85
CA ALA A 855 -32.77 67.07 -3.00
C ALA A 855 -31.79 66.43 -2.00
N GLN A 856 -30.70 67.10 -1.61
CA GLN A 856 -29.80 66.59 -0.56
C GLN A 856 -30.52 66.52 0.80
N ASP A 857 -31.33 67.51 1.14
CA ASP A 857 -32.12 67.53 2.37
C ASP A 857 -33.18 66.41 2.36
N LEU A 858 -33.85 66.19 1.22
CA LEU A 858 -34.80 65.08 1.05
C LEU A 858 -34.12 63.70 1.13
N LEU A 859 -32.94 63.53 0.54
CA LEU A 859 -32.15 62.30 0.64
C LEU A 859 -31.71 62.01 2.09
N ALA A 860 -31.33 63.04 2.84
CA ALA A 860 -30.99 62.91 4.25
C ALA A 860 -32.21 62.49 5.08
N ALA A 861 -33.36 63.13 4.86
CA ALA A 861 -34.62 62.78 5.54
C ALA A 861 -35.07 61.33 5.24
N LEU A 862 -34.95 60.88 3.98
CA LEU A 862 -35.26 59.51 3.58
C LEU A 862 -34.36 58.50 4.31
N ARG A 863 -33.05 58.75 4.34
CA ARG A 863 -32.08 57.89 5.01
C ARG A 863 -32.38 57.77 6.51
N ASP A 864 -32.63 58.90 7.17
CA ASP A 864 -32.95 58.92 8.59
C ASP A 864 -34.22 58.12 8.93
N GLN A 865 -35.28 58.23 8.11
CA GLN A 865 -36.52 57.48 8.32
C GLN A 865 -36.34 55.97 8.10
N VAL A 866 -35.65 55.58 7.02
CA VAL A 866 -35.36 54.17 6.70
C VAL A 866 -34.47 53.55 7.78
N ASP A 867 -33.44 54.26 8.24
CA ASP A 867 -32.50 53.74 9.24
C ASP A 867 -33.13 53.63 10.63
N ARG A 868 -34.07 54.51 10.99
CA ARG A 868 -34.89 54.34 12.20
C ARG A 868 -35.71 53.05 12.14
N ARG A 869 -36.38 52.80 11.01
CA ARG A 869 -37.21 51.59 10.83
C ARG A 869 -36.36 50.31 10.85
N LYS A 870 -35.20 50.32 10.19
CA LYS A 870 -34.27 49.18 10.21
C LYS A 870 -33.75 48.85 11.61
N LYS A 871 -33.56 49.83 12.49
CA LYS A 871 -33.15 49.58 13.87
C LYS A 871 -34.21 48.82 14.68
N GLU A 872 -35.49 49.03 14.39
CA GLU A 872 -36.61 48.35 15.05
C GLU A 872 -36.70 46.86 14.64
N LEU A 873 -36.25 46.52 13.43
CA LEU A 873 -36.28 45.16 12.85
C LEU A 873 -35.10 44.26 13.30
N GLN A 874 -34.16 44.79 14.09
CA GLN A 874 -33.00 44.00 14.54
C GLN A 874 -33.37 43.05 15.70
N THR A 875 -32.90 41.80 15.61
CA THR A 875 -33.15 40.75 16.61
C THR A 875 -32.37 40.90 17.92
N GLY A 876 -31.45 41.88 18.05
CA GLY A 876 -30.66 42.09 19.27
C GLY A 876 -29.59 41.05 19.58
N LEU A 877 -29.52 39.95 18.82
CA LEU A 877 -28.55 38.87 19.02
C LEU A 877 -27.16 39.20 18.45
N SER A 878 -26.12 38.85 19.20
CA SER A 878 -24.73 38.93 18.71
C SER A 878 -24.49 37.98 17.54
N VAL A 879 -23.48 38.27 16.72
CA VAL A 879 -23.14 37.45 15.53
C VAL A 879 -22.80 36.01 15.93
N SER A 880 -22.13 35.81 17.08
CA SER A 880 -21.73 34.49 17.58
C SER A 880 -22.91 33.63 18.05
N VAL A 881 -23.96 34.25 18.59
CA VAL A 881 -25.19 33.53 18.99
C VAL A 881 -26.00 33.19 17.75
N ARG A 882 -26.14 34.12 16.79
CA ARG A 882 -26.87 33.89 15.52
C ARG A 882 -26.36 32.67 14.75
N SER A 883 -25.05 32.44 14.69
CA SER A 883 -24.48 31.26 14.01
C SER A 883 -24.75 29.92 14.72
N LYS A 884 -25.24 29.97 15.97
CA LYS A 884 -25.48 28.79 16.82
C LYS A 884 -26.96 28.52 17.06
N VAL A 885 -27.86 29.29 16.45
CA VAL A 885 -29.31 29.07 16.53
C VAL A 885 -29.72 27.96 15.55
N LYS A 886 -30.51 27.00 16.01
CA LYS A 886 -31.07 25.90 15.19
C LYS A 886 -32.55 25.68 15.51
N LEU A 887 -33.29 25.19 14.51
CA LEU A 887 -34.61 24.59 14.70
C LEU A 887 -34.44 23.09 14.94
N SER A 888 -35.43 22.47 15.58
CA SER A 888 -35.45 21.02 15.70
C SER A 888 -35.74 20.38 14.34
N SER A 889 -35.36 19.12 14.15
CA SER A 889 -35.65 18.41 12.90
C SER A 889 -37.13 18.12 12.68
N SER A 890 -37.98 18.23 13.71
CA SER A 890 -39.44 18.12 13.57
C SER A 890 -40.10 19.44 13.17
N ASP A 891 -39.41 20.56 13.41
CA ASP A 891 -39.92 21.92 13.19
C ASP A 891 -39.40 22.55 11.89
N LEU A 892 -38.43 21.89 11.23
CA LEU A 892 -37.94 22.17 9.88
C LEU A 892 -38.77 21.38 8.86
#